data_AF-A0A8X9A7M5-F1
#
_entry.id   AF-A0A8X9A7M5-F1
#
_cell.length_a   1.000
_cell.length_b   1.000
_cell.length_c   1.000
_cell.angle_alpha   90.00
_cell.angle_beta   90.00
_cell.angle_gamma   90.00
#
_symmetry.space_group_name_H-M   'P 1'
#
loop_
_entity.id
_entity.type
_entity.pdbx_description
1 polymer ?
#
loop_
_entity_poly.entity_id
_entity_poly.type
_entity_poly.pdbx_seq_one_letter_code
_entity_poly.pdbx_strand_id
1 'polypeptide(L)'
;MPASVASNQSSCPEDLIGRLSSAQAPHEAKLKALRDLKNQIIGNRTKKLAFLKLGAVPSIVAILASSATASSTAGAGRDFHESFLIQSAAAIGSFACGLDAGVKAVLDAGAFPILFTLISHPNQKPRMQVVDASARSLKLIYQSKLAPNYDFLQEKNMEFLLSLLNRENENVTGLAASIITHSCQTTVEQQVLSEAGVIKRLVGLLGGSLIQRDASLESLAAVIKNNPEVVSRFIVPENGRELSIVIELMKDKCPRTRLLACMCLINIRNASVSSLQDPGIKNKLVLILLELLDDPGQVGDEAPFVMSNLISEKEDLHQLAFNANVVEKLCENLNKGSFRPKRSEGIFLALSDLCSKLECCREKVLKLKVLASVREALVHDSAEVRAAACIFLKNVARSIKSLSAGTFMNEEIVVPLVQLMGSSFTSEQVAALGAISNVVVDFNANKSVFTQCGGVTQLVLLSKSVESTIRTNAVWALKNLTFLGNNQCKEEILLELSTSTLTSLISDPEASVQEQVLALVRNLVDGTVNSIDYVFGEDALLLHSIGRQLRNNVKAEVLVQGMYVLSNVASGNEHHKEAVMSELFGQAGNNRESILVRFLQSSNSQLCTAAVWAIVNLTLPSSPGACGRVTEFWNAGIVSQLKNMVNDPCLDVKLQTRTALRQLMTFGDAST
;
A
#
# COMPACT_ATOMS: atom_id res chain seq x y z
N MET A 1 59.09 40.52 -23.86
CA MET A 1 58.68 39.12 -23.68
C MET A 1 57.60 39.06 -22.59
N PRO A 2 56.35 38.76 -22.92
CA PRO A 2 55.37 38.32 -21.94
C PRO A 2 55.05 36.82 -22.11
N ALA A 3 54.68 36.22 -20.98
CA ALA A 3 54.48 34.81 -20.73
C ALA A 3 53.35 34.18 -21.56
N SER A 4 53.57 32.92 -21.95
CA SER A 4 52.59 32.06 -22.62
C SER A 4 51.41 31.73 -21.70
N VAL A 5 50.23 32.19 -22.08
CA VAL A 5 48.95 31.78 -21.52
C VAL A 5 48.65 30.37 -22.04
N ALA A 6 48.72 29.35 -21.16
CA ALA A 6 48.24 28.01 -21.46
C ALA A 6 46.70 28.01 -21.45
N SER A 7 46.09 27.87 -22.62
CA SER A 7 44.64 27.77 -22.80
C SER A 7 44.10 26.44 -22.25
N ASN A 8 43.21 26.50 -21.26
CA ASN A 8 42.31 25.40 -20.88
C ASN A 8 41.28 25.17 -22.00
N GLN A 9 41.62 24.37 -23.01
CA GLN A 9 40.64 23.82 -23.95
C GLN A 9 39.99 22.59 -23.29
N SER A 10 38.70 22.68 -22.98
CA SER A 10 37.89 21.51 -22.63
C SER A 10 37.81 20.58 -23.84
N SER A 11 38.43 19.41 -23.76
CA SER A 11 38.44 18.41 -24.82
C SER A 11 37.03 17.91 -25.17
N CYS A 12 36.75 17.81 -26.48
CA CYS A 12 35.48 17.36 -27.03
C CYS A 12 35.14 15.91 -26.57
N PRO A 13 33.86 15.58 -26.26
CA PRO A 13 33.47 14.23 -25.81
C PRO A 13 33.91 13.09 -26.74
N GLU A 14 33.84 13.30 -28.05
CA GLU A 14 34.22 12.34 -29.09
C GLU A 14 35.74 12.12 -29.11
N ASP A 15 36.54 13.17 -28.91
CA ASP A 15 38.01 13.09 -28.83
C ASP A 15 38.45 12.31 -27.57
N LEU A 16 37.75 12.52 -26.45
CA LEU A 16 38.01 11.75 -25.23
C LEU A 16 37.73 10.25 -25.42
N ILE A 17 36.61 9.91 -26.05
CA ILE A 17 36.27 8.49 -26.31
C ILE A 17 37.23 7.89 -27.33
N GLY A 18 37.55 8.59 -28.41
CA GLY A 18 38.52 8.14 -29.40
C GLY A 18 39.89 7.82 -28.78
N ARG A 19 40.35 8.63 -27.82
CA ARG A 19 41.59 8.37 -27.07
C ARG A 19 41.50 7.16 -26.14
N LEU A 20 40.35 6.92 -25.52
CA LEU A 20 40.13 5.75 -24.65
C LEU A 20 40.09 4.45 -25.47
N SER A 21 39.45 4.48 -26.65
CA SER A 21 39.28 3.31 -27.52
C SER A 21 40.50 3.01 -28.40
N SER A 22 41.39 3.98 -28.63
CA SER A 22 42.58 3.79 -29.48
C SER A 22 43.61 2.85 -28.85
N ALA A 23 43.94 1.74 -29.53
CA ALA A 23 45.00 0.82 -29.10
C ALA A 23 46.39 1.48 -29.07
N GLN A 24 46.62 2.50 -29.89
CA GLN A 24 47.92 3.17 -30.09
C GLN A 24 48.15 4.39 -29.19
N ALA A 25 47.13 4.84 -28.44
CA ALA A 25 47.27 6.01 -27.57
C ALA A 25 48.20 5.72 -26.37
N PRO A 26 49.14 6.63 -26.03
CA PRO A 26 50.02 6.48 -24.87
C PRO A 26 49.23 6.27 -23.57
N HIS A 27 49.75 5.45 -22.65
CA HIS A 27 49.10 5.18 -21.36
C HIS A 27 48.79 6.48 -20.58
N GLU A 28 49.69 7.47 -20.59
CA GLU A 28 49.45 8.77 -19.96
C GLU A 28 48.28 9.55 -20.60
N ALA A 29 48.16 9.50 -21.92
CA ALA A 29 47.08 10.16 -22.65
C ALA A 29 45.72 9.50 -22.36
N LYS A 30 45.67 8.16 -22.29
CA LYS A 30 44.47 7.41 -21.88
C LYS A 30 44.06 7.73 -20.45
N LEU A 31 45.02 7.75 -19.53
CA LEU A 31 44.76 8.05 -18.12
C LEU A 31 44.26 9.49 -17.93
N LYS A 32 44.83 10.44 -18.67
CA LYS A 32 44.36 11.84 -18.71
C LYS A 32 42.93 11.92 -19.25
N ALA A 33 42.66 11.28 -20.39
CA ALA A 33 41.33 11.25 -20.98
C ALA A 33 40.27 10.67 -20.02
N LEU A 34 40.63 9.62 -19.26
CA LEU A 34 39.72 9.00 -18.31
C LEU A 34 39.43 9.90 -17.10
N ARG A 35 40.43 10.62 -16.59
CA ARG A 35 40.25 11.65 -15.55
C ARG A 35 39.37 12.80 -16.04
N ASP A 36 39.63 13.30 -17.24
CA ASP A 36 38.90 14.42 -17.84
C ASP A 36 37.43 14.04 -18.06
N LEU A 37 37.17 12.86 -18.61
CA LEU A 37 35.81 12.33 -18.77
C LEU A 37 35.08 12.24 -17.44
N LYS A 38 35.70 11.60 -16.43
CA LYS A 38 35.12 11.49 -15.08
C LYS A 38 34.76 12.87 -14.52
N ASN A 39 35.68 13.83 -14.58
CA ASN A 39 35.46 15.18 -14.06
C ASN A 39 34.34 15.91 -14.80
N GLN A 40 34.14 15.64 -16.10
CA GLN A 40 33.04 16.23 -16.87
C GLN A 40 31.66 15.68 -16.50
N ILE A 41 31.57 14.42 -16.04
CA ILE A 41 30.28 13.76 -15.76
C ILE A 41 29.84 13.83 -14.30
N ILE A 42 30.75 14.13 -13.36
CA ILE A 42 30.41 14.26 -11.94
C ILE A 42 29.33 15.33 -11.76
N GLY A 43 28.22 14.95 -11.13
CA GLY A 43 27.08 15.83 -10.87
C GLY A 43 26.29 16.30 -12.11
N ASN A 44 26.65 15.89 -13.33
CA ASN A 44 26.02 16.40 -14.55
C ASN A 44 25.26 15.30 -15.32
N ARG A 45 23.94 15.24 -15.11
CA ARG A 45 23.06 14.23 -15.72
C ARG A 45 23.07 14.28 -17.25
N THR A 46 23.06 15.46 -17.86
CA THR A 46 23.04 15.63 -19.32
C THR A 46 24.32 15.10 -19.97
N LYS A 47 25.48 15.43 -19.38
CA LYS A 47 26.77 14.93 -19.87
C LYS A 47 26.87 13.41 -19.68
N LYS A 48 26.43 12.85 -18.55
CA LYS A 48 26.36 11.39 -18.37
C LYS A 48 25.60 10.73 -19.52
N LEU A 49 24.40 11.23 -19.85
CA LEU A 49 23.60 10.70 -20.95
C LEU A 49 24.27 10.86 -22.33
N ALA A 50 24.95 11.97 -22.59
CA ALA A 50 25.70 12.18 -23.83
C ALA A 50 26.85 11.17 -23.99
N PHE A 51 27.70 11.02 -22.97
CA PHE A 51 28.79 10.05 -22.98
C PHE A 51 28.29 8.59 -23.03
N LEU A 52 27.14 8.29 -22.44
CA LEU A 52 26.49 6.98 -22.55
C LEU A 52 26.13 6.65 -24.02
N LYS A 53 25.53 7.60 -24.73
CA LYS A 53 25.17 7.43 -26.16
C LYS A 53 26.39 7.21 -27.05
N LEU A 54 27.53 7.80 -26.69
CA LEU A 54 28.78 7.67 -27.42
C LEU A 54 29.57 6.38 -27.07
N GLY A 55 29.05 5.51 -26.21
CA GLY A 55 29.71 4.23 -25.88
C GLY A 55 30.90 4.36 -24.91
N ALA A 56 30.90 5.39 -24.05
CA ALA A 56 31.97 5.60 -23.08
C ALA A 56 32.09 4.45 -22.06
N VAL A 57 30.96 3.93 -21.56
CA VAL A 57 30.95 2.90 -20.50
C VAL A 57 31.61 1.59 -20.94
N PRO A 58 31.25 0.96 -22.09
CA PRO A 58 31.98 -0.22 -22.58
C PRO A 58 33.49 -0.01 -22.72
N SER A 59 33.91 1.17 -23.21
CA SER A 59 35.34 1.50 -23.37
C SER A 59 36.07 1.57 -22.02
N ILE A 60 35.44 2.17 -21.00
CA ILE A 60 36.02 2.26 -19.64
C ILE A 60 36.07 0.87 -18.99
N VAL A 61 35.04 0.04 -19.18
CA VAL A 61 35.01 -1.32 -18.62
C VAL A 61 36.05 -2.21 -19.28
N ALA A 62 36.31 -2.05 -20.58
CA ALA A 62 37.41 -2.76 -21.25
C ALA A 62 38.78 -2.40 -20.64
N ILE A 63 39.02 -1.11 -20.35
CA ILE A 63 40.25 -0.65 -19.66
C ILE A 63 40.34 -1.21 -18.23
N LEU A 64 39.22 -1.25 -17.51
CA LEU A 64 39.15 -1.85 -16.17
C LEU A 64 39.51 -3.34 -16.24
N ALA A 65 38.89 -4.09 -17.16
CA ALA A 65 39.12 -5.52 -17.35
C ALA A 65 40.59 -5.82 -17.68
N SER A 66 41.16 -5.12 -18.68
CA SER A 66 42.55 -5.32 -19.08
C SER A 66 43.54 -5.00 -17.96
N SER A 67 43.23 -3.99 -17.14
CA SER A 67 44.08 -3.61 -16.01
C SER A 67 43.93 -4.55 -14.82
N ALA A 68 42.79 -5.23 -14.68
CA ALA A 68 42.54 -6.20 -13.61
C ALA A 68 43.24 -7.54 -13.88
N THR A 69 43.34 -7.95 -15.15
CA THR A 69 44.02 -9.20 -15.56
C THR A 69 45.53 -9.08 -15.70
N ALA A 70 46.07 -7.85 -15.79
CA ALA A 70 47.50 -7.63 -15.92
C ALA A 70 48.25 -8.13 -14.66
N SER A 71 48.96 -9.26 -14.80
CA SER A 71 49.80 -9.84 -13.76
C SER A 71 50.88 -8.86 -13.33
N SER A 72 51.03 -8.67 -12.02
CA SER A 72 51.89 -7.66 -11.37
C SER A 72 53.35 -7.74 -11.83
N THR A 73 53.70 -6.99 -12.87
CA THR A 73 55.09 -6.66 -13.18
C THR A 73 55.61 -5.68 -12.14
N ALA A 74 56.68 -6.03 -11.43
CA ALA A 74 57.30 -5.14 -10.45
C ALA A 74 57.84 -3.85 -11.10
N GLY A 75 57.66 -2.69 -10.45
CA GLY A 75 58.17 -1.39 -10.92
C GLY A 75 57.08 -0.43 -11.42
N ALA A 76 57.49 0.61 -12.17
CA ALA A 76 56.65 1.74 -12.61
C ALA A 76 55.35 1.32 -13.36
N GLY A 77 55.33 0.16 -14.01
CA GLY A 77 54.13 -0.37 -14.66
C GLY A 77 52.98 -0.68 -13.69
N ARG A 78 53.29 -1.01 -12.43
CA ARG A 78 52.28 -1.27 -11.39
C ARG A 78 51.49 -0.01 -11.02
N ASP A 79 52.17 1.12 -10.86
CA ASP A 79 51.55 2.39 -10.48
C ASP A 79 50.60 2.90 -11.58
N PHE A 80 50.95 2.66 -12.84
CA PHE A 80 50.08 2.95 -13.99
C PHE A 80 48.84 2.05 -13.99
N HIS A 81 48.99 0.74 -13.80
CA HIS A 81 47.85 -0.19 -13.74
C HIS A 81 46.89 0.13 -12.58
N GLU A 82 47.41 0.43 -11.39
CA GLU A 82 46.59 0.82 -10.25
C GLU A 82 45.87 2.15 -10.50
N SER A 83 46.53 3.12 -11.14
CA SER A 83 45.90 4.38 -11.55
C SER A 83 44.75 4.15 -12.54
N PHE A 84 44.90 3.25 -13.52
CA PHE A 84 43.83 2.89 -14.44
C PHE A 84 42.65 2.24 -13.72
N LEU A 85 42.91 1.31 -12.80
CA LEU A 85 41.87 0.66 -12.01
C LEU A 85 41.08 1.67 -11.17
N ILE A 86 41.78 2.56 -10.44
CA ILE A 86 41.16 3.57 -9.58
C ILE A 86 40.29 4.53 -10.40
N GLN A 87 40.84 5.08 -11.49
CA GLN A 87 40.12 6.06 -12.28
C GLN A 87 38.95 5.42 -13.04
N SER A 88 39.11 4.19 -13.56
CA SER A 88 38.05 3.46 -14.27
C SER A 88 36.90 3.11 -13.34
N ALA A 89 37.19 2.59 -12.15
CA ALA A 89 36.19 2.36 -11.12
C ALA A 89 35.45 3.67 -10.79
N ALA A 90 36.17 4.74 -10.46
CA ALA A 90 35.55 6.03 -10.13
C ALA A 90 34.67 6.61 -11.26
N ALA A 91 35.06 6.44 -12.53
CA ALA A 91 34.26 6.84 -13.69
C ALA A 91 32.98 5.99 -13.80
N ILE A 92 33.08 4.67 -13.62
CA ILE A 92 31.94 3.74 -13.58
C ILE A 92 30.95 4.14 -12.48
N GLY A 93 31.43 4.36 -11.25
CA GLY A 93 30.59 4.83 -10.15
C GLY A 93 29.93 6.18 -10.46
N SER A 94 30.64 7.09 -11.14
CA SER A 94 30.09 8.38 -11.56
C SER A 94 28.95 8.22 -12.57
N PHE A 95 29.03 7.26 -13.50
CA PHE A 95 27.90 6.95 -14.40
C PHE A 95 26.70 6.34 -13.66
N ALA A 96 26.94 5.44 -12.70
CA ALA A 96 25.90 4.79 -11.90
C ALA A 96 25.17 5.77 -10.96
N CYS A 97 25.87 6.79 -10.45
CA CYS A 97 25.34 7.71 -9.44
C CYS A 97 24.10 8.49 -9.93
N GLY A 98 22.94 8.19 -9.34
CA GLY A 98 21.68 8.91 -9.54
C GLY A 98 21.10 8.83 -10.96
N LEU A 99 21.45 7.80 -11.73
CA LEU A 99 20.97 7.63 -13.11
C LEU A 99 20.82 6.15 -13.47
N ASP A 100 19.58 5.64 -13.48
CA ASP A 100 19.30 4.23 -13.79
C ASP A 100 19.79 3.79 -15.17
N ALA A 101 19.71 4.67 -16.19
CA ALA A 101 20.28 4.40 -17.50
C ALA A 101 21.80 4.18 -17.46
N GLY A 102 22.50 4.87 -16.55
CA GLY A 102 23.92 4.69 -16.31
C GLY A 102 24.22 3.38 -15.58
N VAL A 103 23.42 3.04 -14.55
CA VAL A 103 23.51 1.73 -13.88
C VAL A 103 23.32 0.59 -14.86
N LYS A 104 22.26 0.64 -15.67
CA LYS A 104 21.99 -0.34 -16.72
C LYS A 104 23.19 -0.52 -17.66
N ALA A 105 23.73 0.57 -18.21
CA ALA A 105 24.88 0.49 -19.10
C ALA A 105 26.13 -0.10 -18.43
N VAL A 106 26.35 0.20 -17.14
CA VAL A 106 27.47 -0.34 -16.35
C VAL A 106 27.32 -1.85 -16.13
N LEU A 107 26.10 -2.32 -15.87
CA LEU A 107 25.80 -3.74 -15.72
C LEU A 107 25.91 -4.49 -17.05
N ASP A 108 25.31 -3.95 -18.12
CA ASP A 108 25.35 -4.53 -19.48
C ASP A 108 26.79 -4.65 -20.01
N ALA A 109 27.66 -3.72 -19.66
CA ALA A 109 29.08 -3.74 -20.03
C ALA A 109 29.93 -4.74 -19.22
N GLY A 110 29.37 -5.41 -18.20
CA GLY A 110 30.08 -6.40 -17.39
C GLY A 110 31.00 -5.80 -16.31
N ALA A 111 30.77 -4.57 -15.87
CA ALA A 111 31.62 -3.92 -14.86
C ALA A 111 31.50 -4.57 -13.47
N PHE A 112 30.31 -5.04 -13.11
CA PHE A 112 29.99 -5.47 -11.75
C PHE A 112 30.85 -6.65 -11.27
N PRO A 113 30.99 -7.78 -12.01
CA PRO A 113 31.84 -8.89 -11.58
C PRO A 113 33.32 -8.49 -11.40
N ILE A 114 33.82 -7.57 -12.23
CA ILE A 114 35.20 -7.08 -12.16
C ILE A 114 35.40 -6.27 -10.87
N LEU A 115 34.52 -5.29 -10.60
CA LEU A 115 34.56 -4.49 -9.38
C LEU A 115 34.42 -5.37 -8.13
N PHE A 116 33.54 -6.38 -8.18
CA PHE A 116 33.33 -7.32 -7.10
C PHE A 116 34.58 -8.18 -6.83
N THR A 117 35.30 -8.59 -7.87
CA THR A 117 36.58 -9.31 -7.72
C THR A 117 37.68 -8.41 -7.15
N LEU A 118 37.71 -7.12 -7.54
CA LEU A 118 38.71 -6.17 -7.06
C LEU A 118 38.61 -5.93 -5.55
N ILE A 119 37.39 -5.90 -4.99
CA ILE A 119 37.21 -5.73 -3.53
C ILE A 119 37.60 -6.99 -2.73
N SER A 120 37.61 -8.17 -3.34
CA SER A 120 37.99 -9.43 -2.67
C SER A 120 39.47 -9.51 -2.32
N HIS A 121 40.32 -8.64 -2.87
CA HIS A 121 41.75 -8.64 -2.59
C HIS A 121 42.05 -8.19 -1.14
N PRO A 122 43.00 -8.83 -0.44
CA PRO A 122 43.35 -8.50 0.94
C PRO A 122 43.95 -7.09 1.06
N ASN A 123 43.74 -6.45 2.23
CA ASN A 123 44.21 -5.11 2.60
C ASN A 123 45.76 -5.05 2.77
N GLN A 124 46.54 -5.42 1.76
CA GLN A 124 47.98 -5.18 1.73
C GLN A 124 48.28 -3.96 0.86
N LYS A 125 49.06 -2.99 1.37
CA LYS A 125 49.61 -1.91 0.53
C LYS A 125 50.39 -2.59 -0.61
N PRO A 126 50.05 -2.34 -1.88
CA PRO A 126 49.56 -1.06 -2.44
C PRO A 126 48.11 -1.00 -2.97
N ARG A 127 47.32 -2.09 -3.00
CA ARG A 127 45.98 -2.11 -3.65
C ARG A 127 44.82 -1.44 -2.89
N MET A 128 45.10 -0.76 -1.78
CA MET A 128 44.07 -0.17 -0.91
C MET A 128 43.18 0.86 -1.65
N GLN A 129 43.77 1.69 -2.51
CA GLN A 129 43.03 2.70 -3.27
C GLN A 129 42.12 2.09 -4.34
N VAL A 130 42.51 0.94 -4.90
CA VAL A 130 41.70 0.21 -5.88
C VAL A 130 40.46 -0.37 -5.20
N VAL A 131 40.63 -0.99 -4.02
CA VAL A 131 39.52 -1.51 -3.21
C VAL A 131 38.57 -0.37 -2.83
N ASP A 132 39.12 0.77 -2.41
CA ASP A 132 38.35 1.95 -2.04
C ASP A 132 37.51 2.52 -3.20
N ALA A 133 38.12 2.69 -4.37
CA ALA A 133 37.43 3.16 -5.57
C ALA A 133 36.35 2.17 -6.04
N SER A 134 36.65 0.87 -5.96
CA SER A 134 35.71 -0.20 -6.33
C SER A 134 34.52 -0.25 -5.37
N ALA A 135 34.76 -0.15 -4.06
CA ALA A 135 33.73 -0.15 -3.04
C ALA A 135 32.77 1.05 -3.17
N ARG A 136 33.32 2.25 -3.41
CA ARG A 136 32.50 3.45 -3.69
C ARG A 136 31.65 3.27 -4.94
N SER A 137 32.21 2.68 -5.99
CA SER A 137 31.49 2.49 -7.27
C SER A 137 30.36 1.47 -7.13
N LEU A 138 30.62 0.34 -6.45
CA LEU A 138 29.60 -0.65 -6.14
C LEU A 138 28.50 -0.06 -5.25
N LYS A 139 28.84 0.76 -4.24
CA LYS A 139 27.85 1.43 -3.40
C LYS A 139 26.91 2.32 -4.24
N LEU A 140 27.43 3.04 -5.23
CA LEU A 140 26.64 3.86 -6.14
C LEU A 140 25.76 3.02 -7.08
N ILE A 141 26.19 1.82 -7.46
CA ILE A 141 25.36 0.86 -8.21
C ILE A 141 24.21 0.37 -7.34
N TYR A 142 24.48 -0.01 -6.09
CA TYR A 142 23.47 -0.53 -5.16
C TYR A 142 22.38 0.48 -4.78
N GLN A 143 22.60 1.78 -4.97
CA GLN A 143 21.56 2.80 -4.78
C GLN A 143 20.41 2.71 -5.80
N SER A 144 20.59 2.00 -6.91
CA SER A 144 19.54 1.80 -7.92
C SER A 144 18.80 0.48 -7.71
N LYS A 145 17.52 0.47 -8.06
CA LYS A 145 16.68 -0.74 -8.08
C LYS A 145 17.14 -1.77 -9.11
N LEU A 146 18.03 -1.39 -10.04
CA LEU A 146 18.62 -2.28 -11.04
C LEU A 146 19.83 -3.05 -10.53
N ALA A 147 20.30 -2.77 -9.30
CA ALA A 147 21.44 -3.47 -8.72
C ALA A 147 21.21 -4.99 -8.67
N PRO A 148 22.24 -5.82 -8.92
CA PRO A 148 22.12 -7.26 -8.78
C PRO A 148 21.75 -7.65 -7.34
N ASN A 149 20.78 -8.56 -7.19
CA ASN A 149 20.44 -9.13 -5.88
C ASN A 149 21.62 -9.97 -5.35
N TYR A 150 21.89 -9.82 -4.06
CA TYR A 150 22.89 -10.60 -3.35
C TYR A 150 22.24 -11.78 -2.61
N ASP A 151 22.67 -13.01 -2.92
CA ASP A 151 22.16 -14.22 -2.28
C ASP A 151 22.85 -14.46 -0.93
N PHE A 152 22.13 -14.16 0.15
CA PHE A 152 22.60 -14.35 1.53
C PHE A 152 22.55 -15.79 2.02
N LEU A 153 21.82 -16.68 1.33
CA LEU A 153 21.62 -18.06 1.77
C LEU A 153 22.84 -18.95 1.43
N GLN A 154 23.67 -18.50 0.48
CA GLN A 154 24.93 -19.16 0.18
C GLN A 154 25.99 -18.84 1.23
N GLU A 155 26.54 -19.89 1.85
CA GLU A 155 27.57 -19.80 2.89
C GLU A 155 28.78 -18.95 2.46
N LYS A 156 29.32 -19.19 1.26
CA LYS A 156 30.45 -18.41 0.71
C LYS A 156 30.13 -16.92 0.56
N ASN A 157 28.90 -16.59 0.18
CA ASN A 157 28.46 -15.20 0.05
C ASN A 157 28.30 -14.54 1.42
N MET A 158 27.82 -15.28 2.42
CA MET A 158 27.74 -14.80 3.80
C MET A 158 29.14 -14.57 4.40
N GLU A 159 30.06 -15.52 4.23
CA GLU A 159 31.46 -15.37 4.65
C GLU A 159 32.11 -14.15 3.99
N PHE A 160 31.87 -13.95 2.70
CA PHE A 160 32.37 -12.79 1.98
C PHE A 160 31.79 -11.49 2.55
N LEU A 161 30.48 -11.42 2.78
CA LEU A 161 29.81 -10.26 3.35
C LEU A 161 30.39 -9.91 4.74
N LEU A 162 30.55 -10.90 5.61
CA LEU A 162 31.17 -10.72 6.92
C LEU A 162 32.62 -10.22 6.80
N SER A 163 33.38 -10.74 5.83
CA SER A 163 34.74 -10.25 5.56
C SER A 163 34.76 -8.76 5.19
N LEU A 164 33.75 -8.27 4.46
CA LEU A 164 33.63 -6.86 4.11
C LEU A 164 33.26 -6.00 5.34
N LEU A 165 32.29 -6.45 6.14
CA LEU A 165 31.87 -5.77 7.37
C LEU A 165 32.99 -5.68 8.41
N ASN A 166 33.92 -6.64 8.41
CA ASN A 166 35.05 -6.69 9.34
C ASN A 166 36.27 -5.88 8.88
N ARG A 167 36.25 -5.25 7.70
CA ARG A 167 37.37 -4.39 7.25
C ARG A 167 37.40 -3.07 8.01
N GLU A 168 38.60 -2.49 8.14
CA GLU A 168 38.79 -1.14 8.67
C GLU A 168 38.37 -0.03 7.67
N ASN A 169 38.30 -0.36 6.37
CA ASN A 169 37.94 0.63 5.34
C ASN A 169 36.44 0.95 5.38
N GLU A 170 36.11 2.22 5.63
CA GLU A 170 34.73 2.72 5.74
C GLU A 170 33.91 2.59 4.46
N ASN A 171 34.54 2.72 3.29
CA ASN A 171 33.85 2.53 2.00
C ASN A 171 33.49 1.07 1.77
N VAL A 172 34.34 0.13 2.22
CA VAL A 172 34.05 -1.32 2.11
C VAL A 172 32.94 -1.74 3.07
N THR A 173 33.03 -1.33 4.33
CA THR A 173 31.97 -1.59 5.30
C THR A 173 30.65 -0.92 4.92
N GLY A 174 30.71 0.31 4.40
CA GLY A 174 29.55 1.02 3.84
C GLY A 174 28.96 0.37 2.59
N LEU A 175 29.78 -0.27 1.75
CA LEU A 175 29.29 -1.12 0.66
C LEU A 175 28.56 -2.34 1.21
N ALA A 176 29.14 -3.05 2.18
CA ALA A 176 28.51 -4.24 2.77
C ALA A 176 27.14 -3.90 3.38
N ALA A 177 27.04 -2.78 4.10
CA ALA A 177 25.77 -2.27 4.60
C ALA A 177 24.77 -1.97 3.46
N SER A 178 25.23 -1.35 2.36
CA SER A 178 24.40 -1.08 1.18
C SER A 178 23.92 -2.36 0.46
N ILE A 179 24.76 -3.39 0.35
CA ILE A 179 24.36 -4.72 -0.16
C ILE A 179 23.19 -5.26 0.65
N ILE A 180 23.29 -5.22 1.99
CA ILE A 180 22.23 -5.65 2.90
C ILE A 180 20.96 -4.82 2.70
N THR A 181 21.06 -3.49 2.71
CA THR A 181 19.91 -2.58 2.55
C THR A 181 19.09 -2.87 1.29
N HIS A 182 19.76 -3.16 0.18
CA HIS A 182 19.10 -3.28 -1.12
C HIS A 182 18.77 -4.72 -1.54
N SER A 183 19.43 -5.73 -0.96
CA SER A 183 19.19 -7.13 -1.30
C SER A 183 18.35 -7.88 -0.27
N CYS A 184 18.26 -7.41 0.99
CA CYS A 184 17.49 -8.08 2.03
C CYS A 184 15.99 -7.82 1.85
N GLN A 185 15.26 -8.82 1.36
CA GLN A 185 13.85 -8.68 0.95
C GLN A 185 12.92 -9.62 1.72
N THR A 186 13.43 -10.73 2.26
CA THR A 186 12.64 -11.79 2.88
C THR A 186 12.93 -11.95 4.37
N THR A 187 11.96 -12.49 5.11
CA THR A 187 12.10 -12.79 6.53
C THR A 187 13.20 -13.84 6.81
N VAL A 188 13.42 -14.76 5.87
CA VAL A 188 14.46 -15.79 5.94
C VAL A 188 15.86 -15.15 5.84
N GLU A 189 16.08 -14.26 4.87
CA GLU A 189 17.35 -13.54 4.75
C GLU A 189 17.66 -12.70 5.99
N GLN A 190 16.65 -12.02 6.55
CA GLN A 190 16.79 -11.27 7.80
C GLN A 190 17.24 -12.17 8.97
N GLN A 191 16.66 -13.37 9.09
CA GLN A 191 17.03 -14.34 10.12
C GLN A 191 18.47 -14.85 9.93
N VAL A 192 18.86 -15.24 8.72
CA VAL A 192 20.23 -15.73 8.43
C VAL A 192 21.27 -14.64 8.69
N LEU A 193 21.00 -13.40 8.28
CA LEU A 193 21.86 -12.25 8.59
C LEU A 193 21.98 -12.02 10.10
N SER A 194 20.88 -12.12 10.83
CA SER A 194 20.87 -12.02 12.30
C SER A 194 21.72 -13.12 12.95
N GLU A 195 21.60 -14.37 12.51
CA GLU A 195 22.35 -15.54 13.03
C GLU A 195 23.83 -15.45 12.74
N ALA A 196 24.20 -14.92 11.58
CA ALA A 196 25.58 -14.67 11.19
C ALA A 196 26.27 -13.55 11.99
N GLY A 197 25.57 -12.88 12.92
CA GLY A 197 26.11 -11.81 13.76
C GLY A 197 26.22 -10.45 13.05
N VAL A 198 25.58 -10.28 11.88
CA VAL A 198 25.61 -9.03 11.10
C VAL A 198 25.08 -7.86 11.93
N ILE A 199 24.00 -8.06 12.68
CA ILE A 199 23.41 -7.04 13.56
C ILE A 199 24.43 -6.50 14.56
N LYS A 200 25.10 -7.39 15.30
CA LYS A 200 26.11 -7.01 16.28
C LYS A 200 27.23 -6.21 15.62
N ARG A 201 27.65 -6.64 14.42
CA ARG A 201 28.68 -5.93 13.68
C ARG A 201 28.24 -4.54 13.23
N LEU A 202 27.04 -4.39 12.68
CA LEU A 202 26.47 -3.10 12.25
C LEU A 202 26.34 -2.13 13.43
N VAL A 203 25.90 -2.61 14.61
CA VAL A 203 25.83 -1.78 15.82
C VAL A 203 27.22 -1.27 16.22
N GLY A 204 28.25 -2.12 16.14
CA GLY A 204 29.64 -1.72 16.38
C GLY A 204 30.16 -0.64 15.43
N LEU A 205 29.60 -0.53 14.22
CA LEU A 205 29.96 0.49 13.23
C LEU A 205 29.24 1.84 13.44
N LEU A 206 28.25 1.92 14.33
CA LEU A 206 27.52 3.16 14.62
C LEU A 206 28.41 4.25 15.26
N GLY A 207 29.48 3.84 15.95
CA GLY A 207 30.48 4.75 16.50
C GLY A 207 31.46 5.33 15.47
N GLY A 208 31.40 4.89 14.21
CA GLY A 208 32.29 5.32 13.13
C GLY A 208 31.96 6.70 12.54
N SER A 209 32.46 6.95 11.33
CA SER A 209 32.17 8.19 10.59
C SER A 209 30.68 8.34 10.25
N LEU A 210 30.25 9.55 9.89
CA LEU A 210 28.86 9.83 9.51
C LEU A 210 28.37 8.90 8.38
N ILE A 211 29.21 8.69 7.36
CA ILE A 211 28.87 7.86 6.20
C ILE A 211 28.69 6.39 6.60
N GLN A 212 29.56 5.89 7.47
CA GLN A 212 29.51 4.52 7.95
C GLN A 212 28.32 4.31 8.89
N ARG A 213 28.06 5.26 9.79
CA ARG A 213 26.93 5.24 10.72
C ARG A 213 25.60 5.23 9.99
N ASP A 214 25.38 6.15 9.05
CA ASP A 214 24.13 6.25 8.30
C ASP A 214 23.88 4.97 7.47
N ALA A 215 24.92 4.47 6.78
CA ALA A 215 24.80 3.21 6.04
C ALA A 215 24.45 2.03 6.96
N SER A 216 25.04 1.99 8.17
CA SER A 216 24.78 0.93 9.15
C SER A 216 23.37 1.03 9.73
N LEU A 217 22.86 2.24 10.02
CA LEU A 217 21.47 2.41 10.47
C LEU A 217 20.46 2.03 9.38
N GLU A 218 20.72 2.41 8.13
CA GLU A 218 19.85 2.05 7.00
C GLU A 218 19.82 0.52 6.79
N SER A 219 20.96 -0.13 6.92
CA SER A 219 21.09 -1.58 6.87
C SER A 219 20.39 -2.27 8.05
N LEU A 220 20.55 -1.74 9.27
CA LEU A 220 19.83 -2.23 10.46
C LEU A 220 18.31 -2.13 10.25
N ALA A 221 17.83 -0.99 9.75
CA ALA A 221 16.42 -0.78 9.48
C ALA A 221 15.86 -1.82 8.50
N ALA A 222 16.62 -2.22 7.48
CA ALA A 222 16.23 -3.28 6.53
C ALA A 222 16.18 -4.66 7.20
N VAL A 223 17.19 -5.01 8.00
CA VAL A 223 17.29 -6.33 8.65
C VAL A 223 16.20 -6.55 9.70
N ILE A 224 15.81 -5.51 10.45
CA ILE A 224 14.83 -5.63 11.54
C ILE A 224 13.38 -5.38 11.10
N LYS A 225 13.14 -5.01 9.84
CA LYS A 225 11.82 -4.58 9.35
C LYS A 225 10.80 -5.73 9.44
N ASN A 226 9.73 -5.51 10.21
CA ASN A 226 8.59 -6.42 10.34
C ASN A 226 8.95 -7.88 10.69
N ASN A 227 10.03 -8.09 11.48
CA ASN A 227 10.52 -9.43 11.84
C ASN A 227 10.66 -9.56 13.37
N PRO A 228 9.65 -10.14 14.05
CA PRO A 228 9.64 -10.27 15.51
C PRO A 228 10.81 -11.08 16.06
N GLU A 229 11.22 -12.15 15.36
CA GLU A 229 12.32 -13.02 15.80
C GLU A 229 13.66 -12.28 15.81
N VAL A 230 13.95 -11.57 14.71
CA VAL A 230 15.17 -10.76 14.59
C VAL A 230 15.18 -9.63 15.61
N VAL A 231 14.03 -8.98 15.83
CA VAL A 231 13.90 -7.92 16.85
C VAL A 231 14.10 -8.46 18.27
N SER A 232 13.61 -9.66 18.59
CA SER A 232 13.85 -10.28 19.90
C SER A 232 15.35 -10.50 20.14
N ARG A 233 16.09 -10.93 19.11
CA ARG A 233 17.55 -11.09 19.15
C ARG A 233 18.30 -9.75 19.16
N PHE A 234 17.70 -8.66 18.70
CA PHE A 234 18.27 -7.32 18.79
C PHE A 234 18.16 -6.73 20.21
N ILE A 235 17.04 -6.98 20.90
CA ILE A 235 16.74 -6.36 22.21
C ILE A 235 17.36 -7.11 23.39
N VAL A 236 17.38 -8.46 23.33
CA VAL A 236 17.78 -9.32 24.45
C VAL A 236 19.28 -9.31 24.80
N PRO A 237 20.23 -9.22 23.84
CA PRO A 237 21.65 -9.28 24.16
C PRO A 237 22.14 -8.11 25.04
N GLU A 238 23.16 -8.38 25.85
CA GLU A 238 23.98 -7.38 26.55
C GLU A 238 23.22 -6.32 27.38
N ASN A 239 22.06 -6.68 27.96
CA ASN A 239 21.16 -5.79 28.74
C ASN A 239 20.58 -4.62 27.92
N GLY A 240 20.42 -4.75 26.59
CA GLY A 240 19.83 -3.71 25.75
C GLY A 240 20.78 -2.55 25.40
N ARG A 241 22.09 -2.81 25.43
CA ARG A 241 23.12 -1.81 25.04
C ARG A 241 22.97 -1.39 23.59
N GLU A 242 22.74 -2.33 22.67
CA GLU A 242 22.56 -2.08 21.24
C GLU A 242 21.35 -1.15 21.00
N LEU A 243 20.23 -1.43 21.67
CA LEU A 243 19.04 -0.59 21.62
C LEU A 243 19.32 0.81 22.18
N SER A 244 20.07 0.90 23.28
CA SER A 244 20.42 2.18 23.92
C SER A 244 21.26 3.07 22.99
N ILE A 245 22.19 2.49 22.22
CA ILE A 245 22.98 3.23 21.21
C ILE A 245 22.05 3.85 20.17
N VAL A 246 21.09 3.09 19.64
CA VAL A 246 20.14 3.61 18.63
C VAL A 246 19.22 4.68 19.23
N ILE A 247 18.78 4.52 20.49
CA ILE A 247 17.99 5.54 21.20
C ILE A 247 18.77 6.85 21.36
N GLU A 248 20.05 6.79 21.69
CA GLU A 248 20.87 8.00 21.84
C GLU A 248 21.11 8.71 20.50
N LEU A 249 21.18 7.98 19.38
CA LEU A 249 21.32 8.56 18.03
C LEU A 249 20.11 9.38 17.57
N MET A 250 18.95 9.26 18.22
CA MET A 250 17.83 10.19 18.01
C MET A 250 18.19 11.65 18.34
N LYS A 251 19.23 11.88 19.16
CA LYS A 251 19.71 13.21 19.56
C LYS A 251 20.92 13.68 18.73
N ASP A 252 21.31 12.94 17.69
CA ASP A 252 22.47 13.29 16.85
C ASP A 252 22.26 14.65 16.15
N LYS A 253 23.36 15.36 15.87
CA LYS A 253 23.30 16.67 15.20
C LYS A 253 22.87 16.57 13.73
N CYS A 254 23.08 15.43 13.10
CA CYS A 254 22.74 15.21 11.70
C CYS A 254 21.27 14.78 11.55
N PRO A 255 20.45 15.49 10.77
CA PRO A 255 19.06 15.11 10.50
C PRO A 255 18.91 13.70 9.91
N ARG A 256 19.85 13.26 9.06
CA ARG A 256 19.82 11.94 8.43
C ARG A 256 20.00 10.83 9.48
N THR A 257 21.01 10.95 10.35
CA THR A 257 21.22 10.02 11.47
C THR A 257 19.97 9.90 12.33
N ARG A 258 19.37 11.04 12.70
CA ARG A 258 18.15 11.07 13.53
C ARG A 258 16.99 10.32 12.85
N LEU A 259 16.75 10.60 11.57
CA LEU A 259 15.70 9.92 10.79
C LEU A 259 15.91 8.41 10.76
N LEU A 260 17.13 7.95 10.45
CA LEU A 260 17.45 6.53 10.34
C LEU A 260 17.37 5.82 11.70
N ALA A 261 17.77 6.49 12.78
CA ALA A 261 17.58 6.00 14.15
C ALA A 261 16.08 5.84 14.47
N CYS A 262 15.25 6.84 14.14
CA CYS A 262 13.80 6.74 14.29
C CYS A 262 13.22 5.58 13.47
N MET A 263 13.65 5.38 12.23
CA MET A 263 13.22 4.26 11.39
C MET A 263 13.53 2.91 12.04
N CYS A 264 14.73 2.74 12.61
CA CYS A 264 15.10 1.52 13.32
C CYS A 264 14.17 1.26 14.51
N LEU A 265 13.95 2.27 15.35
CA LEU A 265 13.10 2.17 16.55
C LEU A 265 11.63 1.91 16.20
N ILE A 266 11.13 2.51 15.13
CA ILE A 266 9.78 2.27 14.62
C ILE A 266 9.63 0.84 14.11
N ASN A 267 10.60 0.32 13.37
CA ASN A 267 10.58 -1.07 12.91
C ASN A 267 10.61 -2.05 14.10
N ILE A 268 11.43 -1.78 15.11
CA ILE A 268 11.47 -2.56 16.37
C ILE A 268 10.11 -2.57 17.05
N ARG A 269 9.48 -1.39 17.19
CA ARG A 269 8.16 -1.26 17.82
C ARG A 269 7.05 -1.95 17.01
N ASN A 270 7.07 -1.81 15.68
CA ASN A 270 6.03 -2.38 14.83
C ASN A 270 6.13 -3.91 14.74
N ALA A 271 7.33 -4.47 14.85
CA ALA A 271 7.54 -5.93 14.88
C ALA A 271 7.18 -6.56 16.22
N SER A 272 7.19 -5.81 17.33
CA SER A 272 6.90 -6.35 18.65
C SER A 272 6.09 -5.36 19.50
N VAL A 273 4.84 -5.73 19.79
CA VAL A 273 3.92 -4.94 20.61
C VAL A 273 4.44 -4.76 22.04
N SER A 274 5.28 -5.64 22.56
CA SER A 274 5.86 -5.48 23.91
C SER A 274 7.08 -4.54 23.95
N SER A 275 7.67 -4.23 22.80
CA SER A 275 8.92 -3.47 22.70
C SER A 275 8.66 -1.97 22.62
N LEU A 276 9.52 -1.17 23.27
CA LEU A 276 9.49 0.31 23.24
C LEU A 276 8.13 0.91 23.66
N GLN A 277 7.52 0.36 24.71
CA GLN A 277 6.25 0.86 25.25
C GLN A 277 6.37 2.13 26.10
N ASP A 278 7.59 2.56 26.44
CA ASP A 278 7.82 3.81 27.18
C ASP A 278 7.15 5.01 26.47
N PRO A 279 6.16 5.67 27.11
CA PRO A 279 5.53 6.86 26.58
C PRO A 279 6.53 7.98 26.25
N GLY A 280 7.64 8.07 27.00
CA GLY A 280 8.70 9.03 26.77
C GLY A 280 9.38 8.86 25.41
N ILE A 281 9.67 7.62 25.01
CA ILE A 281 10.24 7.31 23.68
C ILE A 281 9.23 7.59 22.58
N LYS A 282 7.97 7.16 22.74
CA LYS A 282 6.90 7.42 21.75
C LYS A 282 6.74 8.92 21.47
N ASN A 283 6.73 9.74 22.52
CA ASN A 283 6.63 11.19 22.39
C ASN A 283 7.85 11.80 21.69
N LYS A 284 9.06 11.36 22.06
CA LYS A 284 10.30 11.82 21.40
C LYS A 284 10.30 11.50 19.92
N LEU A 285 9.87 10.30 19.51
CA LEU A 285 9.80 9.90 18.10
C LEU A 285 8.90 10.85 17.31
N VAL A 286 7.70 11.17 17.82
CA VAL A 286 6.79 12.11 17.16
C VAL A 286 7.40 13.51 17.06
N LEU A 287 7.97 14.04 18.15
CA LEU A 287 8.54 15.39 18.16
C LEU A 287 9.75 15.52 17.23
N ILE A 288 10.62 14.52 17.18
CA ILE A 288 11.78 14.51 16.27
C ILE A 288 11.31 14.45 14.82
N LEU A 289 10.38 13.54 14.49
CA LEU A 289 9.87 13.45 13.12
C LEU A 289 9.17 14.75 12.70
N LEU A 290 8.45 15.40 13.61
CA LEU A 290 7.84 16.71 13.40
C LEU A 290 8.89 17.79 13.07
N GLU A 291 10.02 17.82 13.78
CA GLU A 291 11.15 18.71 13.51
C GLU A 291 11.78 18.41 12.14
N LEU A 292 11.99 17.13 11.82
CA LEU A 292 12.63 16.69 10.58
C LEU A 292 11.80 17.01 9.32
N LEU A 293 10.49 17.27 9.44
CA LEU A 293 9.65 17.75 8.34
C LEU A 293 10.13 19.09 7.76
N ASP A 294 10.75 19.95 8.59
CA ASP A 294 11.24 21.26 8.16
C ASP A 294 12.57 21.18 7.40
N ASP A 295 13.22 20.01 7.34
CA ASP A 295 14.42 19.83 6.54
C ASP A 295 14.11 20.04 5.04
N PRO A 296 14.85 20.89 4.32
CA PRO A 296 14.58 21.20 2.92
C PRO A 296 15.08 20.10 1.96
N GLY A 297 15.76 19.07 2.44
CA GLY A 297 16.37 18.00 1.66
C GLY A 297 15.56 16.71 1.64
N GLN A 298 16.27 15.60 1.40
CA GLN A 298 15.71 14.25 1.37
C GLN A 298 15.13 13.83 2.73
N VAL A 299 15.65 14.35 3.84
CA VAL A 299 15.18 14.00 5.18
C VAL A 299 13.75 14.49 5.38
N GLY A 300 13.44 15.73 4.98
CA GLY A 300 12.06 16.23 5.03
C GLY A 300 11.12 15.58 4.01
N ASP A 301 11.65 14.97 2.93
CA ASP A 301 10.87 14.20 1.97
C ASP A 301 10.51 12.80 2.52
N GLU A 302 11.35 12.23 3.39
CA GLU A 302 11.16 10.89 3.98
C GLU A 302 10.48 10.92 5.36
N ALA A 303 10.66 11.99 6.14
CA ALA A 303 10.07 12.14 7.47
C ALA A 303 8.55 11.90 7.53
N PRO A 304 7.72 12.37 6.57
CA PRO A 304 6.29 12.07 6.59
C PRO A 304 5.96 10.57 6.45
N PHE A 305 6.72 9.81 5.63
CA PHE A 305 6.53 8.36 5.51
C PHE A 305 6.91 7.64 6.80
N VAL A 306 7.99 8.07 7.45
CA VAL A 306 8.42 7.52 8.74
C VAL A 306 7.37 7.84 9.82
N MET A 307 6.78 9.03 9.79
CA MET A 307 5.64 9.40 10.65
C MET A 307 4.44 8.50 10.40
N SER A 308 4.03 8.31 9.13
CA SER A 308 2.95 7.39 8.73
C SER A 308 3.20 5.97 9.29
N ASN A 309 4.39 5.41 9.11
CA ASN A 309 4.73 4.07 9.63
C ASN A 309 4.69 3.98 11.17
N LEU A 310 5.06 5.06 11.88
CA LEU A 310 4.96 5.13 13.34
C LEU A 310 3.49 5.00 13.78
N ILE A 311 2.64 5.87 13.23
CA ILE A 311 1.26 6.05 13.67
C ILE A 311 0.28 5.02 13.10
N SER A 312 0.56 4.44 11.92
CA SER A 312 -0.40 3.61 11.19
C SER A 312 -1.00 2.50 12.05
N GLU A 313 -2.34 2.44 12.01
CA GLU A 313 -3.23 1.53 12.75
C GLU A 313 -3.22 1.66 14.29
N LYS A 314 -2.55 2.67 14.87
CA LYS A 314 -2.30 2.76 16.32
C LYS A 314 -2.91 4.02 16.93
N GLU A 315 -4.08 3.86 17.56
CA GLU A 315 -4.88 4.96 18.08
C GLU A 315 -4.19 5.76 19.20
N ASP A 316 -3.39 5.10 20.06
CA ASP A 316 -2.60 5.76 21.10
C ASP A 316 -1.62 6.78 20.49
N LEU A 317 -1.00 6.42 19.37
CA LEU A 317 -0.09 7.30 18.65
C LEU A 317 -0.82 8.35 17.82
N HIS A 318 -2.01 8.07 17.29
CA HIS A 318 -2.82 9.09 16.65
C HIS A 318 -3.12 10.22 17.64
N GLN A 319 -3.50 9.87 18.88
CA GLN A 319 -3.79 10.85 19.92
C GLN A 319 -2.53 11.63 20.34
N LEU A 320 -1.38 10.94 20.46
CA LEU A 320 -0.11 11.58 20.77
C LEU A 320 0.29 12.58 19.67
N ALA A 321 0.21 12.17 18.41
CA ALA A 321 0.53 13.01 17.25
C ALA A 321 -0.43 14.21 17.14
N PHE A 322 -1.72 14.01 17.40
CA PHE A 322 -2.69 15.10 17.45
C PHE A 322 -2.34 16.12 18.54
N ASN A 323 -2.04 15.67 19.76
CA ASN A 323 -1.66 16.54 20.87
C ASN A 323 -0.34 17.29 20.62
N ALA A 324 0.56 16.73 19.81
CA ALA A 324 1.81 17.35 19.39
C ALA A 324 1.68 18.31 18.20
N ASN A 325 0.46 18.61 17.74
CA ASN A 325 0.18 19.48 16.57
C ASN A 325 0.76 18.97 15.24
N VAL A 326 0.87 17.64 15.07
CA VAL A 326 1.36 17.04 13.83
C VAL A 326 0.42 17.37 12.65
N VAL A 327 -0.89 17.40 12.90
CA VAL A 327 -1.90 17.71 11.87
C VAL A 327 -1.67 19.11 11.29
N GLU A 328 -1.53 20.11 12.16
CA GLU A 328 -1.28 21.50 11.81
C GLU A 328 -0.03 21.64 10.95
N LYS A 329 1.08 21.07 11.42
CA LYS A 329 2.38 21.17 10.74
C LYS A 329 2.36 20.53 9.36
N LEU A 330 1.70 19.37 9.20
CA LEU A 330 1.56 18.69 7.93
C LEU A 330 0.70 19.50 6.95
N CYS A 331 -0.44 20.05 7.40
CA CYS A 331 -1.29 20.92 6.58
C CYS A 331 -0.58 22.22 6.17
N GLU A 332 0.16 22.85 7.08
CA GLU A 332 0.98 24.03 6.78
C GLU A 332 2.03 23.74 5.70
N ASN A 333 2.67 22.57 5.75
CA ASN A 333 3.65 22.17 4.74
C ASN A 333 3.02 21.93 3.37
N LEU A 334 1.80 21.38 3.29
CA LEU A 334 1.06 21.30 2.03
C LEU A 334 0.71 22.68 1.48
N ASN A 335 0.29 23.61 2.33
CA ASN A 335 -0.18 24.94 1.92
C ASN A 335 0.94 25.90 1.48
N LYS A 336 2.23 25.55 1.70
CA LYS A 336 3.38 26.37 1.28
C LYS A 336 3.64 26.35 -0.24
N GLY A 337 2.92 25.55 -1.03
CA GLY A 337 2.91 25.62 -2.50
C GLY A 337 4.17 25.14 -3.23
N SER A 338 5.14 24.54 -2.53
CA SER A 338 6.35 23.93 -3.13
C SER A 338 6.25 22.41 -3.05
N PHE A 339 5.53 21.80 -3.99
CA PHE A 339 5.30 20.36 -4.02
C PHE A 339 6.54 19.64 -4.55
N ARG A 340 7.35 19.07 -3.65
CA ARG A 340 8.14 17.90 -4.03
C ARG A 340 7.22 16.70 -4.02
N PRO A 341 7.05 15.96 -5.14
CA PRO A 341 6.07 14.89 -5.22
C PRO A 341 6.18 13.89 -4.06
N LYS A 342 7.41 13.45 -3.75
CA LYS A 342 7.70 12.53 -2.64
C LYS A 342 7.27 13.07 -1.28
N ARG A 343 7.52 14.36 -0.99
CA ARG A 343 7.13 14.97 0.29
C ARG A 343 5.61 15.04 0.40
N SER A 344 4.93 15.47 -0.66
CA SER A 344 3.47 15.60 -0.69
C SER A 344 2.78 14.25 -0.54
N GLU A 345 3.25 13.23 -1.26
CA GLU A 345 2.83 11.84 -1.11
C GLU A 345 2.91 11.40 0.37
N GLY A 346 4.09 11.55 0.98
CA GLY A 346 4.28 11.15 2.37
C GLY A 346 3.39 11.93 3.35
N ILE A 347 3.18 13.23 3.12
CA ILE A 347 2.29 14.05 3.97
C ILE A 347 0.84 13.56 3.87
N PHE A 348 0.32 13.30 2.66
CA PHE A 348 -1.04 12.78 2.50
C PHE A 348 -1.21 11.42 3.17
N LEU A 349 -0.22 10.53 3.09
CA LEU A 349 -0.25 9.24 3.78
C LEU A 349 -0.28 9.41 5.31
N ALA A 350 0.58 10.27 5.87
CA ALA A 350 0.58 10.55 7.31
C ALA A 350 -0.74 11.18 7.79
N LEU A 351 -1.27 12.15 7.06
CA LEU A 351 -2.59 12.73 7.36
C LEU A 351 -3.71 11.69 7.24
N SER A 352 -3.60 10.78 6.28
CA SER A 352 -4.57 9.70 6.08
C SER A 352 -4.59 8.76 7.29
N ASP A 353 -3.43 8.32 7.78
CA ASP A 353 -3.34 7.48 8.97
C ASP A 353 -3.94 8.18 10.20
N LEU A 354 -3.64 9.47 10.43
CA LEU A 354 -4.24 10.25 11.52
C LEU A 354 -5.78 10.30 11.42
N CYS A 355 -6.30 10.44 10.19
CA CYS A 355 -7.74 10.49 9.91
C CYS A 355 -8.42 9.11 9.91
N SER A 356 -7.67 8.01 10.02
CA SER A 356 -8.23 6.66 9.88
C SER A 356 -9.20 6.31 11.02
N LYS A 357 -8.87 6.69 12.26
CA LYS A 357 -9.63 6.35 13.47
C LYS A 357 -10.24 7.57 14.19
N LEU A 358 -9.52 8.68 14.28
CA LEU A 358 -9.90 9.82 15.13
C LEU A 358 -10.72 10.88 14.39
N GLU A 359 -11.95 11.12 14.85
CA GLU A 359 -12.82 12.17 14.28
C GLU A 359 -12.25 13.58 14.49
N CYS A 360 -11.56 13.83 15.61
CA CYS A 360 -10.92 15.12 15.86
C CYS A 360 -9.84 15.45 14.81
N CYS A 361 -9.12 14.45 14.29
CA CYS A 361 -8.16 14.63 13.21
C CYS A 361 -8.88 15.03 11.90
N ARG A 362 -9.97 14.33 11.54
CA ARG A 362 -10.77 14.65 10.34
C ARG A 362 -11.34 16.06 10.39
N GLU A 363 -11.92 16.45 11.52
CA GLU A 363 -12.45 17.80 11.70
C GLU A 363 -11.34 18.85 11.60
N LYS A 364 -10.17 18.58 12.19
CA LYS A 364 -9.05 19.52 12.21
C LYS A 364 -8.45 19.74 10.82
N VAL A 365 -8.19 18.69 10.04
CA VAL A 365 -7.63 18.84 8.68
C VAL A 365 -8.56 19.65 7.76
N LEU A 366 -9.88 19.47 7.89
CA LEU A 366 -10.85 20.22 7.11
C LEU A 366 -10.90 21.70 7.50
N LYS A 367 -10.82 22.02 8.81
CA LYS A 367 -10.70 23.41 9.29
C LYS A 367 -9.45 24.11 8.77
N LEU A 368 -8.37 23.37 8.52
CA LEU A 368 -7.11 23.87 7.98
C LEU A 368 -7.08 23.99 6.45
N LYS A 369 -8.24 23.89 5.79
CA LYS A 369 -8.41 24.10 4.33
C LYS A 369 -7.58 23.17 3.45
N VAL A 370 -7.29 21.95 3.92
CA VAL A 370 -6.49 20.95 3.17
C VAL A 370 -7.09 20.56 1.82
N LEU A 371 -8.41 20.77 1.61
CA LEU A 371 -9.10 20.39 0.37
C LEU A 371 -8.56 21.09 -0.87
N ALA A 372 -8.03 22.31 -0.75
CA ALA A 372 -7.38 22.99 -1.88
C ALA A 372 -6.15 22.20 -2.36
N SER A 373 -5.32 21.75 -1.42
CA SER A 373 -4.14 20.92 -1.69
C SER A 373 -4.53 19.53 -2.21
N VAL A 374 -5.65 18.97 -1.76
CA VAL A 374 -6.19 17.70 -2.29
C VAL A 374 -6.57 17.85 -3.76
N ARG A 375 -7.28 18.92 -4.13
CA ARG A 375 -7.67 19.19 -5.52
C ARG A 375 -6.46 19.23 -6.45
N GLU A 376 -5.41 19.93 -6.05
CA GLU A 376 -4.15 19.98 -6.81
C GLU A 376 -3.46 18.61 -6.90
N ALA A 377 -3.50 17.83 -5.81
CA ALA A 377 -2.89 16.52 -5.75
C ALA A 377 -3.62 15.45 -6.58
N LEU A 378 -4.96 15.54 -6.74
CA LEU A 378 -5.74 14.59 -7.55
C LEU A 378 -5.42 14.66 -9.05
N VAL A 379 -4.95 15.81 -9.54
CA VAL A 379 -4.60 16.03 -10.95
C VAL A 379 -3.09 16.16 -11.16
N HIS A 380 -2.28 15.83 -10.15
CA HIS A 380 -0.83 15.96 -10.17
C HIS A 380 -0.17 14.95 -11.12
N ASP A 381 0.97 15.25 -11.74
CA ASP A 381 1.63 14.39 -12.73
C ASP A 381 2.08 13.02 -12.17
N SER A 382 2.52 12.97 -10.91
CA SER A 382 2.91 11.73 -10.21
C SER A 382 1.70 10.92 -9.75
N ALA A 383 1.65 9.66 -10.18
CA ALA A 383 0.63 8.69 -9.81
C ALA A 383 0.61 8.40 -8.30
N GLU A 384 1.77 8.42 -7.67
CA GLU A 384 1.93 8.21 -6.23
C GLU A 384 1.26 9.33 -5.43
N VAL A 385 1.41 10.60 -5.85
CA VAL A 385 0.73 11.74 -5.23
C VAL A 385 -0.79 11.64 -5.39
N ARG A 386 -1.28 11.29 -6.60
CA ARG A 386 -2.72 11.10 -6.86
C ARG A 386 -3.29 9.99 -5.97
N ALA A 387 -2.63 8.84 -5.91
CA ALA A 387 -3.03 7.73 -5.07
C ALA A 387 -3.04 8.10 -3.57
N ALA A 388 -2.02 8.80 -3.08
CA ALA A 388 -1.96 9.27 -1.69
C ALA A 388 -3.10 10.23 -1.36
N ALA A 389 -3.45 11.15 -2.27
CA ALA A 389 -4.59 12.06 -2.11
C ALA A 389 -5.93 11.30 -2.04
N CYS A 390 -6.13 10.27 -2.88
CA CYS A 390 -7.29 9.40 -2.80
C CYS A 390 -7.36 8.62 -1.47
N ILE A 391 -6.23 8.07 -1.00
CA ILE A 391 -6.15 7.37 0.28
C ILE A 391 -6.47 8.32 1.44
N PHE A 392 -5.99 9.56 1.40
CA PHE A 392 -6.37 10.60 2.34
C PHE A 392 -7.88 10.91 2.30
N LEU A 393 -8.44 11.12 1.10
CA LEU A 393 -9.87 11.37 0.90
C LEU A 393 -10.74 10.24 1.46
N LYS A 394 -10.37 8.98 1.21
CA LYS A 394 -11.03 7.81 1.79
C LYS A 394 -11.14 7.92 3.30
N ASN A 395 -10.09 8.36 4.00
CA ASN A 395 -10.06 8.42 5.45
C ASN A 395 -10.79 9.65 6.01
N VAL A 396 -10.64 10.83 5.41
CA VAL A 396 -11.35 12.03 5.86
C VAL A 396 -12.86 11.96 5.55
N ALA A 397 -13.27 11.29 4.46
CA ALA A 397 -14.66 11.09 4.07
C ALA A 397 -15.43 10.08 4.95
N ARG A 398 -14.83 9.55 6.03
CA ARG A 398 -15.56 8.79 7.07
C ARG A 398 -16.24 9.68 8.12
N SER A 399 -16.02 11.01 8.09
CA SER A 399 -16.73 11.93 8.97
C SER A 399 -18.18 12.10 8.51
N ILE A 400 -19.12 11.59 9.32
CA ILE A 400 -20.56 11.75 9.06
C ILE A 400 -20.92 13.25 9.00
N LYS A 401 -20.35 14.07 9.90
CA LYS A 401 -20.58 15.52 9.93
C LYS A 401 -20.20 16.20 8.61
N SER A 402 -19.04 15.83 8.04
CA SER A 402 -18.57 16.40 6.77
C SER A 402 -19.31 15.87 5.56
N LEU A 403 -19.69 14.58 5.56
CA LEU A 403 -20.57 14.00 4.55
C LEU A 403 -21.93 14.70 4.55
N SER A 404 -22.60 14.79 5.71
CA SER A 404 -23.89 15.48 5.83
C SER A 404 -23.81 16.97 5.49
N ALA A 405 -22.63 17.60 5.55
CA ALA A 405 -22.43 18.97 5.10
C ALA A 405 -22.16 19.10 3.58
N GLY A 406 -22.09 18.00 2.83
CA GLY A 406 -21.85 18.00 1.38
C GLY A 406 -20.42 18.41 1.01
N THR A 407 -19.47 18.25 1.94
CA THR A 407 -18.10 18.78 1.81
C THR A 407 -17.35 18.20 0.60
N PHE A 408 -17.62 16.94 0.26
CA PHE A 408 -16.85 16.20 -0.75
C PHE A 408 -17.58 16.04 -2.09
N MET A 409 -18.91 16.16 -2.11
CA MET A 409 -19.73 15.96 -3.32
C MET A 409 -19.81 17.24 -4.14
N ASN A 410 -18.68 17.63 -4.72
CA ASN A 410 -18.54 18.79 -5.60
C ASN A 410 -17.65 18.44 -6.81
N GLU A 411 -17.77 19.22 -7.90
CA GLU A 411 -17.06 18.93 -9.15
C GLU A 411 -15.54 18.90 -9.00
N GLU A 412 -14.96 19.76 -8.14
CA GLU A 412 -13.50 19.86 -7.96
C GLU A 412 -12.89 18.60 -7.33
N ILE A 413 -13.68 17.80 -6.62
CA ILE A 413 -13.23 16.53 -6.01
C ILE A 413 -13.74 15.33 -6.80
N VAL A 414 -15.03 15.33 -7.16
CA VAL A 414 -15.69 14.17 -7.76
C VAL A 414 -15.19 13.91 -9.17
N VAL A 415 -15.03 14.94 -10.01
CA VAL A 415 -14.61 14.76 -11.40
C VAL A 415 -13.21 14.14 -11.49
N PRO A 416 -12.18 14.63 -10.76
CA PRO A 416 -10.87 13.98 -10.75
C PRO A 416 -10.91 12.53 -10.22
N LEU A 417 -11.72 12.25 -9.19
CA LEU A 417 -11.88 10.88 -8.68
C LEU A 417 -12.47 9.95 -9.74
N VAL A 418 -13.49 10.39 -10.48
CA VAL A 418 -14.09 9.62 -11.58
C VAL A 418 -13.09 9.39 -12.71
N GLN A 419 -12.27 10.39 -13.05
CA GLN A 419 -11.19 10.22 -14.03
C GLN A 419 -10.15 9.19 -13.57
N LEU A 420 -9.77 9.18 -12.29
CA LEU A 420 -8.79 8.24 -11.75
C LEU A 420 -9.31 6.80 -11.69
N MET A 421 -10.63 6.58 -11.61
CA MET A 421 -11.21 5.25 -11.81
C MET A 421 -10.93 4.68 -13.22
N GLY A 422 -10.70 5.54 -14.20
CA GLY A 422 -10.30 5.18 -15.57
C GLY A 422 -8.79 5.04 -15.79
N SER A 423 -7.96 5.14 -14.73
CA SER A 423 -6.50 5.01 -14.86
C SER A 423 -6.08 3.63 -15.37
N SER A 424 -5.00 3.57 -16.14
CA SER A 424 -4.34 2.32 -16.53
C SER A 424 -3.66 1.60 -15.37
N PHE A 425 -3.46 2.28 -14.23
CA PHE A 425 -2.78 1.73 -13.07
C PHE A 425 -3.78 1.27 -12.01
N THR A 426 -3.80 -0.03 -11.73
CA THR A 426 -4.69 -0.66 -10.75
C THR A 426 -4.59 -0.03 -9.35
N SER A 427 -3.41 0.40 -8.92
CA SER A 427 -3.21 1.05 -7.62
C SER A 427 -3.98 2.37 -7.50
N GLU A 428 -3.98 3.19 -8.55
CA GLU A 428 -4.74 4.45 -8.60
C GLU A 428 -6.24 4.17 -8.65
N GLN A 429 -6.67 3.20 -9.46
CA GLN A 429 -8.08 2.81 -9.54
C GLN A 429 -8.60 2.35 -8.17
N VAL A 430 -7.86 1.50 -7.45
CA VAL A 430 -8.24 1.02 -6.12
C VAL A 430 -8.29 2.16 -5.11
N ALA A 431 -7.31 3.08 -5.15
CA ALA A 431 -7.31 4.25 -4.26
C ALA A 431 -8.53 5.16 -4.53
N ALA A 432 -8.80 5.47 -5.79
CA ALA A 432 -9.93 6.31 -6.20
C ALA A 432 -11.28 5.67 -5.85
N LEU A 433 -11.46 4.37 -6.15
CA LEU A 433 -12.67 3.62 -5.76
C LEU A 433 -12.86 3.59 -4.25
N GLY A 434 -11.78 3.45 -3.48
CA GLY A 434 -11.82 3.50 -2.03
C GLY A 434 -12.27 4.87 -1.49
N ALA A 435 -11.83 5.96 -2.12
CA ALA A 435 -12.29 7.31 -1.79
C ALA A 435 -13.77 7.50 -2.14
N ILE A 436 -14.14 7.16 -3.39
CA ILE A 436 -15.50 7.27 -3.91
C ILE A 436 -16.48 6.49 -3.05
N SER A 437 -16.13 5.26 -2.64
CA SER A 437 -17.00 4.42 -1.80
C SER A 437 -17.46 5.17 -0.56
N ASN A 438 -16.62 6.01 0.04
CA ASN A 438 -17.03 6.81 1.21
C ASN A 438 -17.70 8.14 0.81
N VAL A 439 -17.22 8.80 -0.25
CA VAL A 439 -17.78 10.08 -0.72
C VAL A 439 -19.24 9.95 -1.18
N VAL A 440 -19.59 8.88 -1.90
CA VAL A 440 -20.94 8.68 -2.48
C VAL A 440 -22.02 8.30 -1.47
N VAL A 441 -21.63 8.03 -0.21
CA VAL A 441 -22.59 7.87 0.90
C VAL A 441 -23.37 9.16 1.13
N ASP A 442 -22.83 10.33 0.72
CA ASP A 442 -23.36 11.68 0.97
C ASP A 442 -24.89 11.70 1.20
N PHE A 443 -25.25 12.11 2.42
CA PHE A 443 -26.62 12.17 2.91
C PHE A 443 -27.42 13.31 2.27
N ASN A 444 -26.75 14.22 1.58
CA ASN A 444 -27.40 15.26 0.79
C ASN A 444 -27.87 14.71 -0.56
N ALA A 445 -28.92 15.32 -1.10
CA ALA A 445 -29.46 14.98 -2.42
C ALA A 445 -28.51 15.36 -3.60
N ASN A 446 -27.25 15.71 -3.35
CA ASN A 446 -26.29 16.19 -4.36
C ASN A 446 -25.59 15.06 -5.14
N LYS A 447 -26.12 13.83 -5.08
CA LYS A 447 -25.61 12.67 -5.84
C LYS A 447 -25.65 12.89 -7.37
N SER A 448 -26.44 13.87 -7.84
CA SER A 448 -26.52 14.25 -9.25
C SER A 448 -25.17 14.64 -9.87
N VAL A 449 -24.26 15.29 -9.12
CA VAL A 449 -22.91 15.63 -9.62
C VAL A 449 -22.15 14.37 -10.04
N PHE A 450 -22.24 13.31 -9.22
CA PHE A 450 -21.61 12.03 -9.51
C PHE A 450 -22.21 11.35 -10.74
N THR A 451 -23.54 11.39 -10.89
CA THR A 451 -24.20 10.87 -12.10
C THR A 451 -23.80 11.67 -13.35
N GLN A 452 -23.85 13.00 -13.28
CA GLN A 452 -23.61 13.89 -14.43
C GLN A 452 -22.19 13.78 -15.01
N CYS A 453 -21.20 13.47 -14.17
CA CYS A 453 -19.82 13.24 -14.64
C CYS A 453 -19.55 11.79 -15.07
N GLY A 454 -20.58 10.96 -15.23
CA GLY A 454 -20.45 9.56 -15.70
C GLY A 454 -19.96 8.58 -14.64
N GLY A 455 -20.01 8.95 -13.35
CA GLY A 455 -19.54 8.12 -12.26
C GLY A 455 -20.25 6.76 -12.16
N VAL A 456 -21.58 6.74 -12.38
CA VAL A 456 -22.38 5.51 -12.37
C VAL A 456 -21.93 4.57 -13.49
N THR A 457 -21.83 5.07 -14.73
CA THR A 457 -21.38 4.29 -15.89
C THR A 457 -19.99 3.69 -15.65
N GLN A 458 -19.07 4.46 -15.08
CA GLN A 458 -17.72 3.98 -14.76
C GLN A 458 -17.73 2.91 -13.67
N LEU A 459 -18.55 3.05 -12.61
CA LEU A 459 -18.69 2.01 -11.58
C LEU A 459 -19.28 0.72 -12.14
N VAL A 460 -20.29 0.80 -13.02
CA VAL A 460 -20.88 -0.37 -13.67
C VAL A 460 -19.87 -1.06 -14.58
N LEU A 461 -19.05 -0.31 -15.32
CA LEU A 461 -17.95 -0.86 -16.11
C LEU A 461 -16.95 -1.63 -15.22
N LEU A 462 -16.50 -0.99 -14.13
CA LEU A 462 -15.50 -1.58 -13.22
C LEU A 462 -16.04 -2.76 -12.41
N SER A 463 -17.36 -2.85 -12.19
CA SER A 463 -17.99 -4.02 -11.59
C SER A 463 -17.77 -5.31 -12.41
N LYS A 464 -17.42 -5.18 -13.69
CA LYS A 464 -17.13 -6.30 -14.61
C LYS A 464 -15.63 -6.56 -14.80
N SER A 465 -14.77 -5.94 -13.99
CA SER A 465 -13.30 -6.10 -14.08
C SER A 465 -12.84 -7.54 -13.84
N VAL A 466 -11.72 -7.93 -14.44
CA VAL A 466 -11.05 -9.21 -14.14
C VAL A 466 -10.49 -9.25 -12.71
N GLU A 467 -10.11 -8.09 -12.17
CA GLU A 467 -9.56 -7.94 -10.82
C GLU A 467 -10.67 -7.91 -9.78
N SER A 468 -10.67 -8.87 -8.85
CA SER A 468 -11.70 -8.98 -7.80
C SER A 468 -11.75 -7.74 -6.90
N THR A 469 -10.60 -7.19 -6.51
CA THR A 469 -10.52 -5.98 -5.68
C THR A 469 -11.21 -4.78 -6.34
N ILE A 470 -11.08 -4.63 -7.66
CA ILE A 470 -11.77 -3.58 -8.41
C ILE A 470 -13.28 -3.83 -8.41
N ARG A 471 -13.71 -5.07 -8.72
CA ARG A 471 -15.13 -5.44 -8.70
C ARG A 471 -15.76 -5.16 -7.34
N THR A 472 -15.15 -5.64 -6.25
CA THR A 472 -15.65 -5.47 -4.89
C THR A 472 -15.80 -3.99 -4.53
N ASN A 473 -14.80 -3.16 -4.81
CA ASN A 473 -14.89 -1.72 -4.49
C ASN A 473 -15.91 -0.99 -5.38
N ALA A 474 -16.03 -1.36 -6.66
CA ALA A 474 -17.00 -0.74 -7.56
C ALA A 474 -18.44 -1.05 -7.11
N VAL A 475 -18.72 -2.31 -6.76
CA VAL A 475 -20.04 -2.71 -6.24
C VAL A 475 -20.29 -2.10 -4.85
N TRP A 476 -19.27 -1.97 -4.01
CA TRP A 476 -19.39 -1.27 -2.73
C TRP A 476 -19.74 0.22 -2.92
N ALA A 477 -19.12 0.90 -3.88
CA ALA A 477 -19.49 2.27 -4.21
C ALA A 477 -20.93 2.38 -4.72
N LEU A 478 -21.39 1.48 -5.59
CA LEU A 478 -22.80 1.43 -6.03
C LEU A 478 -23.75 1.18 -4.86
N LYS A 479 -23.42 0.26 -3.95
CA LYS A 479 -24.18 0.00 -2.72
C LYS A 479 -24.31 1.26 -1.87
N ASN A 480 -23.22 2.00 -1.69
CA ASN A 480 -23.22 3.22 -0.89
C ASN A 480 -23.95 4.36 -1.59
N LEU A 481 -23.88 4.45 -2.92
CA LEU A 481 -24.63 5.43 -3.71
C LEU A 481 -26.15 5.21 -3.59
N THR A 482 -26.60 3.95 -3.57
CA THR A 482 -28.02 3.58 -3.39
C THR A 482 -28.53 3.71 -1.96
N PHE A 483 -27.64 3.83 -0.96
CA PHE A 483 -28.04 4.02 0.42
C PHE A 483 -28.80 5.33 0.59
N LEU A 484 -30.05 5.25 1.09
CA LEU A 484 -30.99 6.38 1.17
C LEU A 484 -31.21 7.11 -0.17
N GLY A 485 -30.97 6.42 -1.30
CA GLY A 485 -31.23 6.96 -2.63
C GLY A 485 -32.74 7.06 -2.89
N ASN A 486 -33.17 8.18 -3.50
CA ASN A 486 -34.53 8.32 -4.01
C ASN A 486 -34.78 7.41 -5.22
N ASN A 487 -36.03 7.26 -5.64
CA ASN A 487 -36.40 6.40 -6.78
C ASN A 487 -35.66 6.78 -8.07
N GLN A 488 -35.49 8.08 -8.35
CA GLN A 488 -34.75 8.54 -9.52
C GLN A 488 -33.30 8.04 -9.55
N CYS A 489 -32.58 8.13 -8.42
CA CYS A 489 -31.21 7.63 -8.30
C CYS A 489 -31.15 6.10 -8.53
N LYS A 490 -32.12 5.35 -7.99
CA LYS A 490 -32.21 3.90 -8.21
C LYS A 490 -32.48 3.57 -9.69
N GLU A 491 -33.37 4.33 -10.32
CA GLU A 491 -33.71 4.20 -11.74
C GLU A 491 -32.48 4.45 -12.64
N GLU A 492 -31.77 5.55 -12.42
CA GLU A 492 -30.54 5.89 -13.16
C GLU A 492 -29.48 4.79 -13.07
N ILE A 493 -29.29 4.21 -11.88
CA ILE A 493 -28.32 3.11 -11.68
C ILE A 493 -28.75 1.84 -12.43
N LEU A 494 -30.04 1.50 -12.40
CA LEU A 494 -30.57 0.29 -13.03
C LEU A 494 -30.66 0.40 -14.55
N LEU A 495 -30.75 1.61 -15.12
CA LEU A 495 -30.60 1.84 -16.56
C LEU A 495 -29.23 1.38 -17.08
N GLU A 496 -28.17 1.55 -16.29
CA GLU A 496 -26.81 1.12 -16.62
C GLU A 496 -26.52 -0.31 -16.13
N LEU A 497 -27.01 -0.66 -14.94
CA LEU A 497 -26.78 -1.94 -14.27
C LEU A 497 -27.89 -2.95 -14.57
N SER A 498 -27.82 -3.55 -15.76
CA SER A 498 -28.77 -4.58 -16.20
C SER A 498 -28.89 -5.78 -15.25
N THR A 499 -30.07 -6.41 -15.19
CA THR A 499 -30.37 -7.62 -14.41
C THR A 499 -29.40 -8.79 -14.65
N SER A 500 -28.87 -8.92 -15.87
CA SER A 500 -27.85 -9.93 -16.21
C SER A 500 -26.52 -9.68 -15.50
N THR A 501 -26.07 -8.42 -15.43
CA THR A 501 -24.89 -8.00 -14.65
C THR A 501 -25.09 -8.31 -13.16
N LEU A 502 -26.25 -7.95 -12.59
CA LEU A 502 -26.56 -8.27 -11.18
C LEU A 502 -26.54 -9.78 -10.92
N THR A 503 -27.14 -10.56 -11.80
CA THR A 503 -27.16 -12.03 -11.71
C THR A 503 -25.74 -12.62 -11.78
N SER A 504 -24.90 -12.10 -12.67
CA SER A 504 -23.50 -12.48 -12.79
C SER A 504 -22.71 -12.18 -11.51
N LEU A 505 -22.89 -10.98 -10.94
CA LEU A 505 -22.22 -10.56 -9.71
C LEU A 505 -22.68 -11.36 -8.48
N ILE A 506 -23.97 -11.71 -8.39
CA ILE A 506 -24.50 -12.58 -7.32
C ILE A 506 -23.88 -13.97 -7.39
N SER A 507 -23.45 -14.39 -8.59
CA SER A 507 -22.78 -15.67 -8.84
C SER A 507 -21.26 -15.54 -8.96
N ASP A 508 -20.67 -14.40 -8.58
CA ASP A 508 -19.22 -14.15 -8.66
C ASP A 508 -18.46 -15.20 -7.82
N PRO A 509 -17.27 -15.67 -8.23
CA PRO A 509 -16.48 -16.59 -7.42
C PRO A 509 -16.08 -16.02 -6.05
N GLU A 510 -15.99 -14.70 -5.90
CA GLU A 510 -15.54 -14.04 -4.67
C GLU A 510 -16.71 -13.67 -3.75
N ALA A 511 -16.71 -14.23 -2.53
CA ALA A 511 -17.75 -13.96 -1.54
C ALA A 511 -17.86 -12.46 -1.18
N SER A 512 -16.75 -11.72 -1.24
CA SER A 512 -16.75 -10.27 -0.99
C SER A 512 -17.55 -9.50 -2.04
N VAL A 513 -17.50 -9.92 -3.31
CA VAL A 513 -18.32 -9.33 -4.39
C VAL A 513 -19.79 -9.70 -4.17
N GLN A 514 -20.06 -10.98 -3.88
CA GLN A 514 -21.42 -11.47 -3.61
C GLN A 514 -22.09 -10.73 -2.45
N GLU A 515 -21.36 -10.51 -1.35
CA GLU A 515 -21.85 -9.76 -0.19
C GLU A 515 -22.24 -8.33 -0.59
N GLN A 516 -21.35 -7.61 -1.29
CA GLN A 516 -21.61 -6.22 -1.66
C GLN A 516 -22.76 -6.10 -2.68
N VAL A 517 -22.88 -7.02 -3.65
CA VAL A 517 -23.96 -6.96 -4.64
C VAL A 517 -25.31 -7.30 -4.02
N LEU A 518 -25.38 -8.28 -3.11
CA LEU A 518 -26.63 -8.59 -2.40
C LEU A 518 -27.06 -7.42 -1.52
N ALA A 519 -26.10 -6.73 -0.88
CA ALA A 519 -26.39 -5.52 -0.13
C ALA A 519 -26.81 -4.34 -1.04
N LEU A 520 -26.27 -4.24 -2.26
CA LEU A 520 -26.74 -3.29 -3.28
C LEU A 520 -28.18 -3.61 -3.68
N VAL A 521 -28.50 -4.87 -4.01
CA VAL A 521 -29.87 -5.29 -4.35
C VAL A 521 -30.81 -5.01 -3.19
N ARG A 522 -30.39 -5.29 -1.95
CA ARG A 522 -31.17 -4.97 -0.73
C ARG A 522 -31.54 -3.49 -0.68
N ASN A 523 -30.62 -2.58 -0.98
CA ASN A 523 -30.88 -1.14 -1.03
C ASN A 523 -31.80 -0.76 -2.20
N LEU A 524 -31.62 -1.39 -3.37
CA LEU A 524 -32.45 -1.12 -4.54
C LEU A 524 -33.93 -1.48 -4.30
N VAL A 525 -34.18 -2.60 -3.62
CA VAL A 525 -35.53 -3.12 -3.36
C VAL A 525 -36.16 -2.54 -2.08
N ASP A 526 -35.40 -1.75 -1.31
CA ASP A 526 -35.91 -1.05 -0.13
C ASP A 526 -36.88 0.08 -0.54
N GLY A 527 -37.99 0.25 0.18
CA GLY A 527 -38.98 1.30 -0.08
C GLY A 527 -40.33 0.77 -0.59
N THR A 528 -40.77 1.23 -1.75
CA THR A 528 -42.13 0.96 -2.26
C THR A 528 -42.22 -0.33 -3.08
N VAL A 529 -43.43 -0.83 -3.30
CA VAL A 529 -43.69 -1.98 -4.20
C VAL A 529 -43.07 -1.75 -5.58
N ASN A 530 -43.18 -0.53 -6.14
CA ASN A 530 -42.58 -0.18 -7.41
C ASN A 530 -41.06 -0.38 -7.44
N SER A 531 -40.38 -0.17 -6.30
CA SER A 531 -38.92 -0.39 -6.19
C SER A 531 -38.57 -1.87 -6.29
N ILE A 532 -39.44 -2.75 -5.80
CA ILE A 532 -39.31 -4.21 -5.93
C ILE A 532 -39.58 -4.62 -7.38
N ASP A 533 -40.70 -4.16 -7.96
CA ASP A 533 -41.10 -4.48 -9.33
C ASP A 533 -40.02 -4.08 -10.35
N TYR A 534 -39.43 -2.90 -10.17
CA TYR A 534 -38.42 -2.36 -11.08
C TYR A 534 -37.10 -3.14 -11.06
N VAL A 535 -36.75 -3.79 -9.94
CA VAL A 535 -35.52 -4.59 -9.81
C VAL A 535 -35.72 -6.02 -10.32
N PHE A 536 -36.86 -6.65 -10.01
CA PHE A 536 -37.09 -8.06 -10.32
C PHE A 536 -37.82 -8.32 -11.63
N GLY A 537 -38.61 -7.36 -12.12
CA GLY A 537 -39.43 -7.51 -13.32
C GLY A 537 -40.36 -8.74 -13.25
N GLU A 538 -40.80 -9.23 -14.41
CA GLU A 538 -41.66 -10.41 -14.50
C GLU A 538 -40.89 -11.74 -14.47
N ASP A 539 -39.61 -11.76 -14.87
CA ASP A 539 -38.88 -12.99 -15.18
C ASP A 539 -38.28 -13.73 -13.96
N ALA A 540 -38.37 -13.18 -12.74
CA ALA A 540 -37.90 -13.78 -11.47
C ALA A 540 -36.44 -14.32 -11.42
N LEU A 541 -35.65 -14.18 -12.49
CA LEU A 541 -34.30 -14.76 -12.64
C LEU A 541 -33.33 -14.29 -11.55
N LEU A 542 -33.40 -13.00 -11.22
CA LEU A 542 -32.57 -12.41 -10.18
C LEU A 542 -32.91 -12.98 -8.80
N LEU A 543 -34.21 -13.11 -8.49
CA LEU A 543 -34.68 -13.70 -7.24
C LEU A 543 -34.27 -15.17 -7.12
N HIS A 544 -34.37 -15.92 -8.22
CA HIS A 544 -33.91 -17.31 -8.29
C HIS A 544 -32.40 -17.46 -8.02
N SER A 545 -31.60 -16.54 -8.56
CA SER A 545 -30.16 -16.51 -8.35
C SER A 545 -29.82 -16.25 -6.88
N ILE A 546 -30.57 -15.36 -6.21
CA ILE A 546 -30.46 -15.13 -4.76
C ILE A 546 -30.83 -16.39 -3.98
N GLY A 547 -31.96 -17.02 -4.29
CA GLY A 547 -32.38 -18.27 -3.64
C GLY A 547 -31.36 -19.39 -3.81
N ARG A 548 -30.72 -19.49 -4.99
CA ARG A 548 -29.60 -20.42 -5.23
C ARG A 548 -28.40 -20.13 -4.33
N GLN A 549 -28.03 -18.87 -4.12
CA GLN A 549 -26.97 -18.52 -3.18
C GLN A 549 -27.36 -18.89 -1.75
N LEU A 550 -28.59 -18.61 -1.32
CA LEU A 550 -29.06 -18.98 0.01
C LEU A 550 -29.02 -20.50 0.24
N ARG A 551 -29.31 -21.31 -0.80
CA ARG A 551 -29.23 -22.78 -0.72
C ARG A 551 -27.79 -23.29 -0.58
N ASN A 552 -26.89 -22.79 -1.42
CA ASN A 552 -25.59 -23.43 -1.66
C ASN A 552 -24.40 -22.73 -1.01
N ASN A 553 -24.54 -21.48 -0.56
CA ASN A 553 -23.44 -20.72 0.02
C ASN A 553 -23.29 -21.05 1.52
N VAL A 554 -22.06 -20.92 2.02
CA VAL A 554 -21.70 -21.19 3.43
C VAL A 554 -21.18 -19.95 4.16
N LYS A 555 -20.95 -18.86 3.43
CA LYS A 555 -20.43 -17.60 3.98
C LYS A 555 -21.55 -16.80 4.59
N ALA A 556 -21.49 -16.59 5.90
CA ALA A 556 -22.57 -15.97 6.66
C ALA A 556 -22.89 -14.57 6.16
N GLU A 557 -21.89 -13.78 5.79
CA GLU A 557 -22.01 -12.44 5.24
C GLU A 557 -22.87 -12.40 3.96
N VAL A 558 -22.69 -13.37 3.06
CA VAL A 558 -23.49 -13.50 1.82
C VAL A 558 -24.92 -13.91 2.16
N LEU A 559 -25.09 -14.90 3.04
CA LEU A 559 -26.40 -15.41 3.46
C LEU A 559 -27.23 -14.33 4.16
N VAL A 560 -26.60 -13.53 5.03
CA VAL A 560 -27.23 -12.42 5.74
C VAL A 560 -27.80 -11.40 4.76
N GLN A 561 -27.00 -10.95 3.78
CA GLN A 561 -27.49 -9.97 2.81
C GLN A 561 -28.59 -10.55 1.92
N GLY A 562 -28.42 -11.78 1.41
CA GLY A 562 -29.44 -12.43 0.60
C GLY A 562 -30.77 -12.62 1.35
N MET A 563 -30.72 -12.95 2.63
CA MET A 563 -31.93 -13.10 3.46
C MET A 563 -32.60 -11.74 3.72
N TYR A 564 -31.83 -10.67 3.92
CA TYR A 564 -32.38 -9.32 3.99
C TYR A 564 -33.01 -8.85 2.66
N VAL A 565 -32.47 -9.27 1.51
CA VAL A 565 -33.14 -9.03 0.21
C VAL A 565 -34.51 -9.69 0.22
N LEU A 566 -34.60 -10.99 0.54
CA LEU A 566 -35.89 -11.69 0.60
C LEU A 566 -36.86 -11.06 1.62
N SER A 567 -36.34 -10.61 2.77
CA SER A 567 -37.15 -9.88 3.76
C SER A 567 -37.73 -8.59 3.20
N ASN A 568 -36.95 -7.81 2.45
CA ASN A 568 -37.44 -6.58 1.82
C ASN A 568 -38.47 -6.89 0.74
N VAL A 569 -38.22 -7.90 -0.11
CA VAL A 569 -39.19 -8.35 -1.14
C VAL A 569 -40.50 -8.82 -0.50
N ALA A 570 -40.44 -9.56 0.61
CA ALA A 570 -41.61 -10.06 1.35
C ALA A 570 -42.49 -8.93 1.95
N SER A 571 -41.99 -7.70 2.03
CA SER A 571 -42.80 -6.54 2.43
C SER A 571 -43.72 -6.01 1.32
N GLY A 572 -43.56 -6.52 0.09
CA GLY A 572 -44.34 -6.14 -1.08
C GLY A 572 -45.75 -6.74 -1.15
N ASN A 573 -46.30 -6.78 -2.37
CA ASN A 573 -47.62 -7.34 -2.66
C ASN A 573 -47.64 -8.89 -2.57
N GLU A 574 -48.80 -9.53 -2.74
CA GLU A 574 -48.91 -10.99 -2.66
C GLU A 574 -48.02 -11.72 -3.69
N HIS A 575 -47.86 -11.19 -4.90
CA HIS A 575 -46.99 -11.80 -5.91
C HIS A 575 -45.54 -11.88 -5.42
N HIS A 576 -45.02 -10.82 -4.81
CA HIS A 576 -43.69 -10.81 -4.19
C HIS A 576 -43.56 -11.82 -3.06
N LYS A 577 -44.59 -11.93 -2.20
CA LYS A 577 -44.60 -12.88 -1.09
C LYS A 577 -44.57 -14.33 -1.57
N GLU A 578 -45.39 -14.66 -2.56
CA GLU A 578 -45.40 -16.01 -3.15
C GLU A 578 -44.08 -16.33 -3.88
N ALA A 579 -43.48 -15.35 -4.56
CA ALA A 579 -42.16 -15.52 -5.17
C ALA A 579 -41.07 -15.80 -4.11
N VAL A 580 -41.11 -15.11 -2.96
CA VAL A 580 -40.20 -15.38 -1.83
C VAL A 580 -40.45 -16.78 -1.23
N MET A 581 -41.72 -17.18 -1.05
CA MET A 581 -42.06 -18.54 -0.59
C MET A 581 -41.48 -19.60 -1.52
N SER A 582 -41.63 -19.44 -2.84
CA SER A 582 -41.05 -20.35 -3.84
C SER A 582 -39.54 -20.52 -3.68
N GLU A 583 -38.80 -19.45 -3.39
CA GLU A 583 -37.35 -19.55 -3.17
C GLU A 583 -36.95 -20.17 -1.82
N LEU A 584 -37.74 -19.95 -0.77
CA LEU A 584 -37.47 -20.48 0.57
C LEU A 584 -37.78 -21.97 0.71
N PHE A 585 -38.79 -22.49 0.00
CA PHE A 585 -39.20 -23.90 0.05
C PHE A 585 -38.68 -24.74 -1.13
N GLY A 586 -38.42 -24.13 -2.28
CA GLY A 586 -37.94 -24.83 -3.48
C GLY A 586 -38.93 -25.87 -4.03
N GLN A 587 -38.70 -26.32 -5.27
CA GLN A 587 -39.49 -27.39 -5.89
C GLN A 587 -39.36 -28.69 -5.07
N ALA A 588 -40.49 -29.23 -4.64
CA ALA A 588 -40.62 -30.41 -3.79
C ALA A 588 -39.85 -31.63 -4.35
N GLY A 589 -38.61 -31.81 -3.89
CA GLY A 589 -37.76 -32.95 -4.19
C GLY A 589 -37.15 -33.47 -2.90
N ASN A 590 -37.75 -34.54 -2.37
CA ASN A 590 -37.40 -35.37 -1.23
C ASN A 590 -36.20 -34.92 -0.35
N ASN A 591 -36.54 -34.53 0.89
CA ASN A 591 -35.68 -34.60 2.07
C ASN A 591 -34.51 -33.60 2.16
N ARG A 592 -34.74 -32.33 1.78
CA ARG A 592 -33.85 -31.23 2.17
C ARG A 592 -34.45 -30.46 3.36
N GLU A 593 -33.65 -30.29 4.40
CA GLU A 593 -33.93 -29.42 5.54
C GLU A 593 -34.34 -28.02 5.04
N SER A 594 -35.40 -27.44 5.61
CA SER A 594 -35.87 -26.11 5.26
C SER A 594 -34.74 -25.08 5.44
N ILE A 595 -34.51 -24.24 4.42
CA ILE A 595 -33.49 -23.18 4.46
C ILE A 595 -33.70 -22.28 5.68
N LEU A 596 -34.98 -21.98 5.99
CA LEU A 596 -35.34 -21.18 7.16
C LEU A 596 -34.99 -21.88 8.46
N VAL A 597 -35.27 -23.18 8.61
CA VAL A 597 -34.89 -23.92 9.82
C VAL A 597 -33.37 -23.89 10.01
N ARG A 598 -32.60 -24.15 8.96
CA ARG A 598 -31.13 -24.08 8.98
C ARG A 598 -30.63 -22.69 9.38
N PHE A 599 -31.25 -21.62 8.88
CA PHE A 599 -30.86 -20.25 9.23
C PHE A 599 -31.28 -19.86 10.65
N LEU A 600 -32.44 -20.29 11.12
CA LEU A 600 -32.91 -20.08 12.48
C LEU A 600 -32.09 -20.85 13.54
N GLN A 601 -31.41 -21.93 13.13
CA GLN A 601 -30.49 -22.68 13.97
C GLN A 601 -29.03 -22.17 13.89
N SER A 602 -28.78 -21.15 13.07
CA SER A 602 -27.44 -20.59 12.90
C SER A 602 -26.93 -19.96 14.19
N SER A 603 -25.62 -20.05 14.42
CA SER A 603 -24.96 -19.27 15.48
C SER A 603 -24.79 -17.78 15.12
N ASN A 604 -25.04 -17.41 13.86
CA ASN A 604 -24.98 -16.01 13.41
C ASN A 604 -26.31 -15.30 13.70
N SER A 605 -26.33 -14.44 14.71
CA SER A 605 -27.54 -13.72 15.13
C SER A 605 -28.13 -12.82 14.05
N GLN A 606 -27.31 -12.20 13.19
CA GLN A 606 -27.82 -11.37 12.10
C GLN A 606 -28.56 -12.19 11.05
N LEU A 607 -28.09 -13.41 10.77
CA LEU A 607 -28.76 -14.33 9.85
C LEU A 607 -30.09 -14.79 10.43
N CYS A 608 -30.12 -15.15 11.72
CA CYS A 608 -31.35 -15.49 12.44
C CYS A 608 -32.34 -14.32 12.39
N THR A 609 -31.91 -13.10 12.71
CA THR A 609 -32.75 -11.89 12.68
C THR A 609 -33.32 -11.64 11.29
N ALA A 610 -32.51 -11.76 10.22
CA ALA A 610 -32.98 -11.60 8.84
C ALA A 610 -34.04 -12.66 8.47
N ALA A 611 -33.83 -13.92 8.88
CA ALA A 611 -34.78 -14.99 8.65
C ALA A 611 -36.12 -14.75 9.36
N VAL A 612 -36.09 -14.32 10.61
CA VAL A 612 -37.30 -14.00 11.38
C VAL A 612 -38.04 -12.79 10.80
N TRP A 613 -37.32 -11.76 10.35
CA TRP A 613 -37.95 -10.61 9.69
C TRP A 613 -38.69 -10.98 8.40
N ALA A 614 -38.12 -11.88 7.59
CA ALA A 614 -38.81 -12.36 6.41
C ALA A 614 -40.09 -13.12 6.78
N ILE A 615 -40.05 -13.98 7.82
CA ILE A 615 -41.24 -14.67 8.34
C ILE A 615 -42.31 -13.66 8.74
N VAL A 616 -41.96 -12.64 9.53
CA VAL A 616 -42.88 -11.57 9.96
C VAL A 616 -43.55 -10.89 8.75
N ASN A 617 -42.79 -10.54 7.71
CA ASN A 617 -43.32 -9.88 6.53
C ASN A 617 -44.24 -10.80 5.70
N LEU A 618 -43.91 -12.09 5.61
CA LEU A 618 -44.71 -13.10 4.92
C LEU A 618 -46.02 -13.39 5.66
N THR A 619 -46.06 -13.27 7.00
CA THR A 619 -47.22 -13.66 7.83
C THR A 619 -48.01 -12.48 8.39
N LEU A 620 -47.88 -11.29 7.81
CA LEU A 620 -48.69 -10.13 8.20
C LEU A 620 -50.19 -10.46 8.15
N PRO A 621 -50.96 -10.28 9.25
CA PRO A 621 -52.37 -10.65 9.32
C PRO A 621 -53.29 -10.02 8.26
N SER A 622 -52.93 -8.85 7.75
CA SER A 622 -53.67 -8.13 6.71
C SER A 622 -53.47 -8.69 5.29
N SER A 623 -52.56 -9.64 5.11
CA SER A 623 -52.13 -10.15 3.81
C SER A 623 -53.02 -11.34 3.39
N PRO A 624 -53.72 -11.29 2.23
CA PRO A 624 -54.70 -12.31 1.83
C PRO A 624 -54.20 -13.76 1.86
N GLY A 625 -52.95 -14.02 1.45
CA GLY A 625 -52.36 -15.37 1.45
C GLY A 625 -51.71 -15.81 2.77
N ALA A 626 -51.78 -15.01 3.84
CA ALA A 626 -51.02 -15.27 5.06
C ALA A 626 -51.35 -16.63 5.71
N CYS A 627 -52.63 -17.02 5.78
CA CYS A 627 -53.04 -18.29 6.38
C CYS A 627 -52.40 -19.51 5.69
N GLY A 628 -52.32 -19.49 4.34
CA GLY A 628 -51.64 -20.54 3.57
C GLY A 628 -50.16 -20.63 3.90
N ARG A 629 -49.46 -19.49 3.89
CA ARG A 629 -48.02 -19.43 4.23
C ARG A 629 -47.73 -19.84 5.67
N VAL A 630 -48.60 -19.50 6.62
CA VAL A 630 -48.51 -19.96 8.02
C VAL A 630 -48.60 -21.49 8.09
N THR A 631 -49.52 -22.08 7.34
CA THR A 631 -49.68 -23.55 7.27
C THR A 631 -48.41 -24.22 6.73
N GLU A 632 -47.79 -23.66 5.69
CA GLU A 632 -46.51 -24.15 5.17
C GLU A 632 -45.38 -24.05 6.22
N PHE A 633 -45.33 -22.95 6.98
CA PHE A 633 -44.35 -22.79 8.06
C PHE A 633 -44.54 -23.80 9.19
N TRP A 634 -45.78 -24.16 9.51
CA TRP A 634 -46.09 -25.24 10.45
C TRP A 634 -45.60 -26.59 9.93
N ASN A 635 -45.96 -26.93 8.70
CA ASN A 635 -45.60 -28.20 8.07
C ASN A 635 -44.07 -28.37 7.94
N ALA A 636 -43.34 -27.27 7.78
CA ALA A 636 -41.89 -27.26 7.70
C ALA A 636 -41.17 -27.20 9.07
N GLY A 637 -41.90 -27.22 10.19
CA GLY A 637 -41.32 -27.18 11.54
C GLY A 637 -40.74 -25.82 11.98
N ILE A 638 -40.94 -24.77 11.19
CA ILE A 638 -40.41 -23.42 11.44
C ILE A 638 -41.03 -22.83 12.72
N VAL A 639 -42.32 -23.03 12.93
CA VAL A 639 -43.02 -22.52 14.13
C VAL A 639 -42.47 -23.16 15.42
N SER A 640 -42.14 -24.46 15.38
CA SER A 640 -41.50 -25.14 16.50
C SER A 640 -40.11 -24.56 16.78
N GLN A 641 -39.33 -24.29 15.73
CA GLN A 641 -38.02 -23.66 15.89
C GLN A 641 -38.13 -22.25 16.49
N LEU A 642 -39.09 -21.43 16.05
CA LEU A 642 -39.33 -20.10 16.63
C LEU A 642 -39.69 -20.18 18.13
N LYS A 643 -40.48 -21.17 18.55
CA LYS A 643 -40.80 -21.39 19.98
C LYS A 643 -39.53 -21.62 20.82
N ASN A 644 -38.54 -22.33 20.27
CA ASN A 644 -37.25 -22.56 20.93
C ASN A 644 -36.39 -21.28 21.04
N MET A 645 -36.64 -20.29 20.19
CA MET A 645 -35.88 -19.03 20.12
C MET A 645 -36.51 -17.88 20.91
N VAL A 646 -37.63 -18.11 21.62
CA VAL A 646 -38.37 -17.05 22.35
C VAL A 646 -37.55 -16.35 23.45
N ASN A 647 -36.50 -17.02 23.91
CA ASN A 647 -35.55 -16.56 24.92
C ASN A 647 -34.11 -16.50 24.38
N ASP A 648 -33.94 -16.30 23.07
CA ASP A 648 -32.63 -16.16 22.44
C ASP A 648 -31.77 -15.10 23.16
N PRO A 649 -30.45 -15.34 23.34
CA PRO A 649 -29.56 -14.38 23.99
C PRO A 649 -29.41 -13.07 23.19
N CYS A 650 -29.57 -13.10 21.86
CA CYS A 650 -29.57 -11.90 21.05
C CYS A 650 -30.92 -11.18 21.15
N LEU A 651 -30.91 -9.93 21.57
CA LEU A 651 -32.12 -9.13 21.77
C LEU A 651 -32.94 -8.96 20.47
N ASP A 652 -32.26 -8.76 19.33
CA ASP A 652 -32.87 -8.60 18.00
C ASP A 652 -33.39 -9.93 17.42
N VAL A 653 -32.94 -11.08 17.92
CA VAL A 653 -33.55 -12.36 17.54
C VAL A 653 -34.77 -12.60 18.41
N LYS A 654 -34.63 -12.37 19.71
CA LYS A 654 -35.68 -12.55 20.72
C LYS A 654 -36.92 -11.70 20.46
N LEU A 655 -36.75 -10.40 20.23
CA LEU A 655 -37.88 -9.47 20.04
C LEU A 655 -38.65 -9.82 18.76
N GLN A 656 -37.93 -10.08 17.67
CA GLN A 656 -38.48 -10.37 16.35
C GLN A 656 -39.17 -11.74 16.37
N THR A 657 -38.60 -12.72 17.08
CA THR A 657 -39.21 -14.05 17.27
C THR A 657 -40.53 -13.95 18.01
N ARG A 658 -40.60 -13.12 19.07
CA ARG A 658 -41.85 -12.87 19.80
C ARG A 658 -42.90 -12.19 18.92
N THR A 659 -42.47 -11.27 18.06
CA THR A 659 -43.36 -10.63 17.08
C THR A 659 -43.91 -11.65 16.08
N ALA A 660 -43.04 -12.49 15.51
CA ALA A 660 -43.45 -13.56 14.60
C ALA A 660 -44.46 -14.51 15.26
N LEU A 661 -44.13 -15.04 16.45
CA LEU A 661 -45.03 -15.94 17.19
C LEU A 661 -46.39 -15.29 17.49
N ARG A 662 -46.41 -14.01 17.88
CA ARG A 662 -47.67 -13.29 18.13
C ARG A 662 -48.51 -13.20 16.86
N GLN A 663 -47.92 -12.93 15.70
CA GLN A 663 -48.64 -12.91 14.42
C GLN A 663 -49.17 -14.30 14.06
N LEU A 664 -48.32 -15.33 14.16
CA LEU A 664 -48.71 -16.71 13.85
C LEU A 664 -49.90 -17.18 14.71
N MET A 665 -49.95 -16.79 15.98
CA MET A 665 -51.06 -17.12 16.89
C MET A 665 -52.41 -16.52 16.47
N THR A 666 -52.43 -15.46 15.66
CA THR A 666 -53.69 -14.85 15.20
C THR A 666 -54.48 -15.74 14.23
N PHE A 667 -53.84 -16.76 13.66
CA PHE A 667 -54.44 -17.69 12.70
C PHE A 667 -54.90 -19.02 13.34
N GLY A 668 -54.73 -19.18 14.66
CA GLY A 668 -55.01 -20.43 15.38
C GLY A 668 -53.92 -21.50 15.18
N ASP A 669 -53.88 -22.50 16.07
CA ASP A 669 -53.07 -23.70 15.84
C ASP A 669 -53.76 -24.47 14.70
N ALA A 670 -53.11 -24.60 13.54
CA ALA A 670 -53.61 -25.34 12.38
C ALA A 670 -53.62 -26.87 12.59
N SER A 671 -53.72 -27.32 13.85
CA SER A 671 -53.87 -28.72 14.24
C SER A 671 -55.33 -29.00 14.62
N THR A 672 -56.20 -29.03 13.62
CA THR A 672 -57.49 -29.76 13.67
C THR A 672 -57.72 -30.43 12.33
#